data_AF-A0A0R5QPA4-F1
#
_entry.id   AF-A0A0R5QPA4-F1
#
_cell.length_a   1.000
_cell.length_b   1.000
_cell.length_c   1.000
_cell.angle_alpha   90.00
_cell.angle_beta   90.00
_cell.angle_gamma   90.00
#
_symmetry.space_group_name_H-M   'P 1'
#
loop_
_entity.id
_entity.type
_entity.pdbx_description
1 polymer ?
#
loop_
_entity_poly.entity_id
_entity_poly.type
_entity_poly.pdbx_seq_one_letter_code
_entity_poly.pdbx_strand_id
1 'polypeptide(L)'
;MASMTQCPTSFSGNLSSKPTASDLLRSSNNGASGVPLRALGRAQLGVKRRDFSISAKVRKTKKHEYPWPEDPDLNVKGGVLSHLSPFKPLKEKPKPVTLAFEKPLMDLQKKIVDVQKMANDTGLDFSDQIISLENKYQQALKDLYTHLTPIQRVNIARHPNRPTFLDHVFNITEKFVELHGDRAGYDDPAVVTGLGTINGRSYMFMGHQKGRNTKENIQRNFGMPTPHGYRKALRMMYYADHHGFPIVTFIDTPGAYADLKSEELGQGEAIAQNLRTMFGLKVPIVSIVMGEGGSGGALAIGCANKLLMLENAVFYVASPEACAAILWKTAKASPKAAEKLKITATELTKLQIADGIIPEPLGGAHADPYWTSQQIKTAIVETMDELVKMDTESLLKHRAQKFRKIGGFQEGIPIDPKRKINMKKKEEPIVQMSKTSEVELKDEIDKLKQQILEASKSSTGSPERGLKEMIEKLKIELDYEYNEAAKALGMEEKIMMVREEVVKSRNVNDQLAHPALKEKIEQLIDEFEDSLPSAPNYSSLMYKRDMLNDLSKAFDFSKKSPGKADLKSEINQRFKELVERPDVKQKIETLKAELSNSGVTDVRSNPELNEKVAKLSSELDSEFKDVLESLGLYVVPSEAKAKLDAFNREVKMTIDDVVKSSDLKNKIELLKAEVARAGNTPDEESRSKIEALAAETKQAIAESINSTELKEKHEMLVAEMIEAATESEDDQSKLHDSQVNVNLETNRSFT
;
A
#
# COMPACT_ATOMS: atom_id res chain seq x y z
N MET A 1 -56.33 -50.12 -34.09
CA MET A 1 -57.40 -49.50 -34.91
C MET A 1 -57.11 -48.00 -34.91
N ALA A 2 -57.01 -47.25 -36.01
CA ALA A 2 -57.00 -47.57 -37.45
C ALA A 2 -55.73 -46.90 -38.09
N SER A 3 -55.14 -47.24 -39.25
CA SER A 3 -55.65 -47.56 -40.60
C SER A 3 -56.37 -46.39 -41.29
N MET A 4 -56.11 -45.99 -42.55
CA MET A 4 -55.00 -46.21 -43.53
C MET A 4 -54.74 -44.84 -44.26
N THR A 5 -54.10 -44.58 -45.41
CA THR A 5 -53.48 -45.29 -46.59
C THR A 5 -52.59 -44.24 -47.33
N GLN A 6 -51.72 -44.44 -48.34
CA GLN A 6 -51.23 -45.62 -49.08
C GLN A 6 -49.72 -45.43 -49.46
N CYS A 7 -49.31 -45.41 -50.74
CA CYS A 7 -47.92 -45.23 -51.20
C CYS A 7 -47.83 -44.58 -52.64
N PRO A 8 -46.98 -44.95 -53.64
CA PRO A 8 -46.17 -43.95 -54.37
C PRO A 8 -46.38 -43.88 -55.90
N THR A 9 -45.68 -42.96 -56.59
CA THR A 9 -45.31 -43.12 -58.02
C THR A 9 -43.98 -42.44 -58.36
N SER A 10 -43.17 -43.11 -59.18
CA SER A 10 -42.02 -42.59 -59.92
C SER A 10 -42.43 -42.20 -61.36
N PHE A 11 -41.68 -41.32 -62.03
CA PHE A 11 -41.56 -41.34 -63.50
C PHE A 11 -40.26 -40.68 -63.98
N SER A 12 -39.85 -40.97 -65.22
CA SER A 12 -38.56 -40.61 -65.82
C SER A 12 -38.69 -40.02 -67.23
N GLY A 13 -37.73 -39.16 -67.62
CA GLY A 13 -37.55 -38.61 -68.98
C GLY A 13 -36.97 -37.19 -68.92
N ASN A 14 -35.72 -36.89 -69.33
CA ASN A 14 -35.15 -36.87 -70.69
C ASN A 14 -35.87 -35.94 -71.68
N LEU A 15 -35.30 -34.77 -71.99
CA LEU A 15 -34.49 -34.56 -73.23
C LEU A 15 -34.03 -33.11 -73.44
N SER A 16 -32.73 -32.93 -73.76
CA SER A 16 -32.12 -31.77 -74.47
C SER A 16 -32.22 -30.37 -73.79
N SER A 17 -31.37 -29.38 -74.10
CA SER A 17 -30.30 -29.27 -75.11
C SER A 17 -29.07 -28.49 -74.58
N LYS A 18 -27.88 -28.76 -75.14
CA LYS A 18 -26.75 -27.81 -75.20
C LYS A 18 -26.62 -27.27 -76.64
N PRO A 19 -25.89 -26.17 -76.86
CA PRO A 19 -24.50 -26.34 -77.30
C PRO A 19 -23.45 -25.41 -76.62
N THR A 20 -22.18 -25.68 -76.96
CA THR A 20 -20.94 -24.86 -76.94
C THR A 20 -21.04 -23.33 -76.80
N ALA A 21 -20.04 -22.57 -76.35
CA ALA A 21 -18.72 -22.76 -75.69
C ALA A 21 -18.25 -21.33 -75.24
N SER A 22 -17.11 -21.02 -74.61
CA SER A 22 -15.83 -21.72 -74.36
C SER A 22 -15.10 -21.09 -73.17
N ASP A 23 -14.38 -21.87 -72.37
CA ASP A 23 -13.07 -21.49 -71.83
C ASP A 23 -12.32 -22.74 -71.35
N LEU A 24 -11.03 -22.86 -71.67
CA LEU A 24 -10.20 -24.04 -71.41
C LEU A 24 -8.69 -23.74 -71.55
N LEU A 25 -7.85 -24.70 -71.13
CA LEU A 25 -6.38 -24.63 -71.00
C LEU A 25 -5.95 -23.82 -69.75
N ARG A 26 -4.99 -24.22 -68.91
CA ARG A 26 -4.11 -25.43 -68.79
C ARG A 26 -3.56 -25.45 -67.32
N SER A 27 -2.96 -26.50 -66.74
CA SER A 27 -2.57 -27.86 -67.19
C SER A 27 -2.23 -28.81 -66.02
N SER A 28 -2.54 -30.11 -66.21
CA SER A 28 -1.76 -31.33 -65.85
C SER A 28 -1.35 -31.72 -64.40
N ASN A 29 -1.80 -32.93 -64.01
CA ASN A 29 -1.05 -34.11 -63.49
C ASN A 29 -0.14 -33.97 -62.24
N ASN A 30 -0.04 -34.90 -61.26
CA ASN A 30 -0.65 -36.22 -60.92
C ASN A 30 -0.33 -36.52 -59.41
N GLY A 31 -0.83 -37.55 -58.71
CA GLY A 31 -1.86 -38.57 -59.02
C GLY A 31 -1.56 -39.97 -58.39
N ALA A 32 -2.39 -40.45 -57.44
CA ALA A 32 -2.38 -41.77 -56.75
C ALA A 32 -1.15 -42.07 -55.85
N SER A 33 -1.12 -42.98 -54.84
CA SER A 33 -2.07 -43.78 -54.01
C SER A 33 -1.25 -44.25 -52.76
N GLY A 34 -1.69 -44.85 -51.64
CA GLY A 34 -2.91 -45.51 -51.17
C GLY A 34 -2.55 -46.59 -50.12
N VAL A 35 -3.13 -46.51 -48.91
CA VAL A 35 -3.45 -47.57 -47.90
C VAL A 35 -2.32 -48.55 -47.38
N PRO A 36 -2.25 -48.87 -46.04
CA PRO A 36 -1.12 -49.61 -45.43
C PRO A 36 -1.42 -51.08 -45.00
N LEU A 37 -0.40 -51.83 -44.55
CA LEU A 37 -0.38 -52.71 -43.34
C LEU A 37 0.77 -53.77 -43.33
N ARG A 38 1.11 -54.24 -42.10
CA ARG A 38 2.10 -55.28 -41.65
C ARG A 38 3.53 -54.76 -41.40
N ALA A 39 4.21 -55.02 -40.28
CA ALA A 39 4.28 -56.13 -39.29
C ALA A 39 5.38 -57.18 -39.59
N LEU A 40 6.19 -57.49 -38.57
CA LEU A 40 7.48 -58.24 -38.62
C LEU A 40 8.59 -57.48 -39.38
N GLY A 41 9.90 -57.69 -39.12
CA GLY A 41 10.53 -58.39 -38.01
C GLY A 41 12.00 -58.79 -38.29
N ARG A 42 12.94 -58.32 -37.44
CA ARG A 42 14.38 -58.70 -37.31
C ARG A 42 15.40 -58.35 -38.45
N ALA A 43 16.28 -57.40 -38.08
CA ALA A 43 17.75 -57.56 -37.98
C ALA A 43 18.72 -57.47 -39.21
N GLN A 44 19.68 -56.55 -39.07
CA GLN A 44 21.03 -56.48 -39.70
C GLN A 44 21.09 -56.17 -41.22
N LEU A 45 22.15 -55.57 -41.79
CA LEU A 45 23.55 -55.41 -41.32
C LEU A 45 24.25 -54.16 -41.95
N GLY A 46 25.07 -53.41 -41.18
CA GLY A 46 26.06 -52.41 -41.67
C GLY A 46 25.52 -51.00 -41.99
N VAL A 47 26.29 -49.90 -41.95
CA VAL A 47 27.69 -49.65 -41.50
C VAL A 47 27.76 -48.29 -40.77
N LYS A 48 28.64 -48.15 -39.77
CA LYS A 48 28.72 -46.98 -38.88
C LYS A 48 29.27 -45.70 -39.55
N ARG A 49 28.62 -44.56 -39.32
CA ARG A 49 29.28 -43.25 -39.07
C ARG A 49 28.68 -42.61 -37.81
N ARG A 50 29.34 -41.59 -37.25
CA ARG A 50 29.17 -41.10 -35.87
C ARG A 50 27.86 -40.31 -35.70
N ASP A 51 26.91 -40.85 -34.93
CA ASP A 51 25.77 -40.10 -34.39
C ASP A 51 25.95 -39.86 -32.87
N PHE A 52 25.66 -38.65 -32.40
CA PHE A 52 25.56 -38.32 -30.98
C PHE A 52 24.15 -38.65 -30.47
N SER A 53 23.99 -39.73 -29.71
CA SER A 53 22.70 -40.13 -29.13
C SER A 53 22.41 -39.39 -27.82
N ILE A 54 21.72 -38.25 -27.88
CA ILE A 54 21.19 -37.57 -26.69
C ILE A 54 19.96 -38.36 -26.18
N SER A 55 20.18 -39.25 -25.21
CA SER A 55 19.12 -40.03 -24.57
C SER A 55 18.37 -39.19 -23.52
N ALA A 56 17.56 -38.22 -23.97
CA ALA A 56 16.71 -37.42 -23.10
C ALA A 56 15.67 -38.31 -22.38
N LYS A 57 15.87 -38.54 -21.08
CA LYS A 57 14.97 -39.35 -20.26
C LYS A 57 13.67 -38.59 -20.01
N VAL A 58 12.67 -38.79 -20.87
CA VAL A 58 11.36 -38.16 -20.78
C VAL A 58 10.69 -38.53 -19.45
N ARG A 59 10.84 -37.64 -18.44
CA ARG A 59 9.89 -37.58 -17.33
C ARG A 59 8.48 -37.49 -17.93
N LYS A 60 7.50 -38.15 -17.32
CA LYS A 60 6.08 -37.94 -17.66
C LYS A 60 5.68 -36.50 -17.32
N THR A 61 5.98 -35.57 -18.23
CA THR A 61 5.25 -34.31 -18.31
C THR A 61 3.78 -34.65 -18.39
N LYS A 62 2.94 -33.95 -17.61
CA LYS A 62 1.51 -33.97 -17.89
C LYS A 62 1.35 -33.54 -19.35
N LYS A 63 0.58 -34.31 -20.13
CA LYS A 63 0.26 -33.99 -21.52
C LYS A 63 -0.16 -32.52 -21.54
N HIS A 64 0.57 -31.68 -22.29
CA HIS A 64 0.28 -30.26 -22.33
C HIS A 64 -1.16 -30.13 -22.84
N GLU A 65 -2.07 -29.66 -21.99
CA GLU A 65 -3.47 -29.50 -22.38
C GLU A 65 -3.49 -28.41 -23.44
N TYR A 66 -3.62 -28.84 -24.70
CA TYR A 66 -3.85 -27.95 -25.82
C TYR A 66 -5.14 -27.18 -25.47
N PRO A 67 -5.11 -25.84 -25.35
CA PRO A 67 -6.19 -25.10 -24.71
C PRO A 67 -7.50 -25.09 -25.53
N TRP A 68 -7.44 -25.64 -26.74
CA TRP A 68 -8.54 -25.79 -27.67
C TRP A 68 -9.18 -27.17 -27.51
N PRO A 69 -10.52 -27.28 -27.36
CA PRO A 69 -11.20 -28.56 -27.51
C PRO A 69 -10.99 -29.11 -28.94
N GLU A 70 -11.09 -30.44 -29.10
CA GLU A 70 -10.84 -31.09 -30.40
C GLU A 70 -11.86 -30.66 -31.48
N ASP A 71 -13.07 -30.27 -31.08
CA ASP A 71 -14.03 -29.49 -31.88
C ASP A 71 -14.37 -28.17 -31.15
N PRO A 72 -13.90 -27.00 -31.62
CA PRO A 72 -14.31 -25.70 -31.08
C PRO A 72 -15.62 -25.23 -31.73
N ASP A 73 -16.68 -25.06 -30.91
CA ASP A 73 -17.96 -24.50 -31.38
C ASP A 73 -17.77 -23.06 -31.90
N LEU A 74 -17.93 -22.89 -33.21
CA LEU A 74 -17.83 -21.61 -33.92
C LEU A 74 -19.01 -20.66 -33.62
N ASN A 75 -20.10 -21.16 -33.04
CA ASN A 75 -21.36 -20.45 -32.82
C ASN A 75 -21.69 -20.27 -31.32
N VAL A 76 -20.68 -19.97 -30.50
CA VAL A 76 -20.89 -19.71 -29.06
C VAL A 76 -21.90 -18.58 -28.85
N LYS A 77 -23.09 -18.93 -28.35
CA LYS A 77 -24.14 -17.98 -27.96
C LYS A 77 -23.62 -17.10 -26.83
N GLY A 78 -23.39 -15.82 -27.12
CA GLY A 78 -22.77 -14.86 -26.20
C GLY A 78 -21.35 -14.44 -26.57
N GLY A 79 -20.79 -14.87 -27.71
CA GLY A 79 -19.62 -14.23 -28.33
C GLY A 79 -18.27 -14.40 -27.62
N VAL A 80 -18.22 -15.18 -26.53
CA VAL A 80 -17.04 -15.40 -25.68
C VAL A 80 -16.77 -16.89 -25.56
N LEU A 81 -15.53 -17.33 -25.87
CA LEU A 81 -15.06 -18.69 -25.59
C LEU A 81 -14.88 -18.86 -24.08
N SER A 82 -15.97 -19.22 -23.39
CA SER A 82 -16.11 -19.29 -21.93
C SER A 82 -15.19 -20.31 -21.25
N HIS A 83 -14.60 -21.22 -22.01
CA HIS A 83 -13.54 -22.13 -21.57
C HIS A 83 -12.17 -21.43 -21.52
N LEU A 84 -11.86 -20.53 -22.48
CA LEU A 84 -10.59 -19.82 -22.61
C LEU A 84 -10.45 -18.60 -21.69
N SER A 85 -11.52 -17.80 -21.52
CA SER A 85 -11.38 -16.59 -20.67
C SER A 85 -11.20 -16.98 -19.20
N PRO A 86 -10.20 -16.40 -18.50
CA PRO A 86 -10.07 -16.58 -17.05
C PRO A 86 -11.15 -15.82 -16.27
N PHE A 87 -11.77 -14.80 -16.87
CA PHE A 87 -12.78 -13.93 -16.24
C PHE A 87 -14.20 -14.50 -16.40
N LYS A 88 -14.41 -15.68 -15.81
CA LYS A 88 -15.68 -16.41 -15.91
C LYS A 88 -16.82 -15.70 -15.18
N PRO A 89 -18.09 -16.00 -15.48
CA PRO A 89 -19.22 -15.54 -14.67
C PRO A 89 -19.05 -15.97 -13.20
N LEU A 90 -19.46 -15.12 -12.27
CA LEU A 90 -19.43 -15.47 -10.85
C LEU A 90 -20.37 -16.65 -10.57
N LYS A 91 -19.89 -17.64 -9.81
CA LYS A 91 -20.70 -18.80 -9.37
C LYS A 91 -21.77 -18.43 -8.35
N GLU A 92 -21.52 -17.36 -7.59
CA GLU A 92 -22.39 -16.82 -6.55
C GLU A 92 -22.71 -15.36 -6.89
N LYS A 93 -23.90 -14.88 -6.53
CA LYS A 93 -24.21 -13.46 -6.67
C LYS A 93 -23.30 -12.63 -5.73
N PRO A 94 -22.79 -11.47 -6.17
CA PRO A 94 -22.01 -10.60 -5.29
C PRO A 94 -22.85 -10.21 -4.06
N LYS A 95 -22.22 -10.15 -2.90
CA LYS A 95 -22.90 -9.84 -1.64
C LYS A 95 -23.44 -8.39 -1.69
N PRO A 96 -24.64 -8.11 -1.17
CA PRO A 96 -25.10 -6.73 -1.03
C PRO A 96 -24.13 -5.97 -0.11
N VAL A 97 -23.75 -4.78 -0.53
CA VAL A 97 -22.92 -3.83 0.23
C VAL A 97 -23.76 -2.57 0.39
N THR A 98 -23.75 -1.99 1.58
CA THR A 98 -24.45 -0.73 1.89
C THR A 98 -23.39 0.34 2.15
N LEU A 99 -23.45 1.45 1.42
CA LEU A 99 -22.59 2.60 1.65
C LEU A 99 -23.01 3.36 2.92
N ALA A 100 -22.06 4.03 3.57
CA ALA A 100 -22.28 4.62 4.91
C ALA A 100 -23.43 5.65 4.96
N PHE A 101 -23.75 6.30 3.83
CA PHE A 101 -24.82 7.29 3.69
C PHE A 101 -26.19 6.68 3.32
N GLU A 102 -26.25 5.40 2.95
CA GLU A 102 -27.49 4.67 2.61
C GLU A 102 -28.16 4.07 3.86
N LYS A 103 -27.48 4.06 5.01
CA LYS A 103 -28.01 3.52 6.27
C LYS A 103 -29.43 4.00 6.63
N PRO A 104 -29.80 5.30 6.49
CA PRO A 104 -31.16 5.75 6.75
C PRO A 104 -32.22 5.11 5.83
N LEU A 105 -31.85 4.74 4.60
CA LEU A 105 -32.72 3.98 3.69
C LEU A 105 -32.85 2.52 4.13
N MET A 106 -31.76 1.90 4.61
CA MET A 106 -31.83 0.55 5.19
C MET A 106 -32.71 0.50 6.44
N ASP A 107 -32.69 1.54 7.28
CA ASP A 107 -33.58 1.64 8.44
C ASP A 107 -35.06 1.80 8.04
N LEU A 108 -35.35 2.47 6.92
CA LEU A 108 -36.70 2.52 6.34
C LEU A 108 -37.11 1.18 5.71
N GLN A 109 -36.21 0.54 4.94
CA GLN A 109 -36.45 -0.77 4.33
C GLN A 109 -36.70 -1.84 5.40
N LYS A 110 -35.94 -1.81 6.50
CA LYS A 110 -36.16 -2.70 7.64
C LYS A 110 -37.54 -2.48 8.26
N LYS A 111 -37.98 -1.23 8.44
CA LYS A 111 -39.33 -0.93 8.94
C LYS A 111 -40.43 -1.45 8.00
N ILE A 112 -40.25 -1.34 6.67
CA ILE A 112 -41.18 -1.93 5.70
C ILE A 112 -41.25 -3.46 5.89
N VAL A 113 -40.10 -4.13 5.96
CA VAL A 113 -40.02 -5.60 6.14
C VAL A 113 -40.60 -6.04 7.49
N ASP A 114 -40.38 -5.28 8.56
CA ASP A 114 -40.88 -5.63 9.89
C ASP A 114 -42.41 -5.36 10.01
N VAL A 115 -42.95 -4.35 9.34
CA VAL A 115 -44.41 -4.14 9.19
C VAL A 115 -45.04 -5.23 8.31
N GLN A 116 -44.39 -5.62 7.21
CA GLN A 116 -44.85 -6.74 6.36
C GLN A 116 -44.91 -8.06 7.14
N LYS A 117 -43.96 -8.34 8.04
CA LYS A 117 -44.04 -9.48 8.97
C LYS A 117 -45.23 -9.34 9.93
N MET A 118 -45.37 -8.19 10.60
CA MET A 118 -46.50 -7.96 11.52
C MET A 118 -47.86 -8.14 10.85
N ALA A 119 -48.02 -7.75 9.58
CA ALA A 119 -49.22 -8.02 8.79
C ALA A 119 -49.48 -9.53 8.64
N ASN A 120 -48.47 -10.29 8.23
CA ASN A 120 -48.56 -11.74 8.07
C ASN A 120 -48.80 -12.49 9.39
N ASP A 121 -48.14 -12.04 10.47
CA ASP A 121 -48.17 -12.68 11.80
C ASP A 121 -49.48 -12.39 12.57
N THR A 122 -50.12 -11.23 12.32
CA THR A 122 -51.36 -10.83 13.01
C THR A 122 -52.63 -10.97 12.16
N GLY A 123 -52.51 -11.11 10.84
CA GLY A 123 -53.64 -11.12 9.92
C GLY A 123 -54.36 -9.77 9.78
N LEU A 124 -53.78 -8.68 10.29
CA LEU A 124 -54.31 -7.32 10.17
C LEU A 124 -53.83 -6.66 8.88
N ASP A 125 -54.72 -5.90 8.23
CA ASP A 125 -54.38 -5.17 7.02
C ASP A 125 -53.57 -3.89 7.35
N PHE A 126 -52.33 -3.88 6.88
CA PHE A 126 -51.42 -2.73 6.96
C PHE A 126 -51.05 -2.20 5.56
N SER A 127 -51.78 -2.57 4.50
CA SER A 127 -51.45 -2.26 3.10
C SER A 127 -51.21 -0.76 2.86
N ASP A 128 -52.10 0.12 3.35
CA ASP A 128 -51.94 1.57 3.25
C ASP A 128 -50.66 2.08 3.93
N GLN A 129 -50.27 1.46 5.05
CA GLN A 129 -49.06 1.84 5.79
C GLN A 129 -47.80 1.36 5.09
N ILE A 130 -47.83 0.15 4.51
CA ILE A 130 -46.76 -0.40 3.66
C ILE A 130 -46.58 0.50 2.43
N ILE A 131 -47.66 0.81 1.70
CA ILE A 131 -47.64 1.72 0.54
C ILE A 131 -47.15 3.13 0.94
N SER A 132 -47.54 3.64 2.10
CA SER A 132 -47.05 4.94 2.61
C SER A 132 -45.55 4.92 2.90
N LEU A 133 -45.03 3.84 3.48
CA LEU A 133 -43.60 3.67 3.77
C LEU A 133 -42.78 3.41 2.50
N GLU A 134 -43.29 2.63 1.55
CA GLU A 134 -42.66 2.37 0.26
C GLU A 134 -42.55 3.65 -0.58
N ASN A 135 -43.62 4.46 -0.65
CA ASN A 135 -43.57 5.77 -1.30
C ASN A 135 -42.54 6.71 -0.62
N LYS A 136 -42.49 6.75 0.71
CA LYS A 136 -41.48 7.52 1.46
C LYS A 136 -40.06 7.01 1.21
N TYR A 137 -39.87 5.69 1.10
CA TYR A 137 -38.59 5.09 0.76
C TYR A 137 -38.14 5.44 -0.66
N GLN A 138 -39.03 5.32 -1.66
CA GLN A 138 -38.73 5.68 -3.04
C GLN A 138 -38.42 7.18 -3.19
N GLN A 139 -39.15 8.04 -2.50
CA GLN A 139 -38.86 9.48 -2.47
C GLN A 139 -37.52 9.76 -1.80
N ALA A 140 -37.28 9.26 -0.59
CA ALA A 140 -36.02 9.47 0.14
C ALA A 140 -34.80 8.92 -0.62
N LEU A 141 -34.97 7.81 -1.34
CA LEU A 141 -33.94 7.22 -2.20
C LEU A 141 -33.66 8.13 -3.40
N LYS A 142 -34.70 8.60 -4.11
CA LYS A 142 -34.54 9.58 -5.19
C LYS A 142 -33.85 10.84 -4.72
N ASP A 143 -34.30 11.43 -3.62
CA ASP A 143 -33.78 12.68 -3.05
C ASP A 143 -32.32 12.53 -2.58
N LEU A 144 -31.92 11.35 -2.11
CA LEU A 144 -30.52 11.03 -1.75
C LEU A 144 -29.61 10.96 -2.98
N TYR A 145 -30.00 10.21 -4.03
CA TYR A 145 -29.16 10.03 -5.22
C TYR A 145 -29.11 11.29 -6.10
N THR A 146 -30.12 12.17 -6.09
CA THR A 146 -30.04 13.47 -6.78
C THR A 146 -29.10 14.46 -6.10
N HIS A 147 -28.95 14.42 -4.78
CA HIS A 147 -28.18 15.41 -4.00
C HIS A 147 -26.83 14.88 -3.46
N LEU A 148 -26.24 13.88 -4.13
CA LEU A 148 -24.95 13.29 -3.74
C LEU A 148 -23.80 14.31 -3.74
N THR A 149 -23.15 14.46 -2.59
CA THR A 149 -21.88 15.19 -2.44
C THR A 149 -20.73 14.50 -3.23
N PRO A 150 -19.64 15.23 -3.56
CA PRO A 150 -18.51 14.66 -4.30
C PRO A 150 -17.92 13.39 -3.65
N ILE A 151 -17.82 13.35 -2.31
CA ILE A 151 -17.28 12.18 -1.61
C ILE A 151 -18.25 10.97 -1.61
N GLN A 152 -19.57 11.21 -1.66
CA GLN A 152 -20.54 10.13 -1.84
C GLN A 152 -20.44 9.55 -3.27
N ARG A 153 -20.23 10.38 -4.29
CA ARG A 153 -19.96 9.91 -5.66
C ARG A 153 -18.64 9.13 -5.74
N VAL A 154 -17.56 9.56 -5.06
CA VAL A 154 -16.32 8.75 -4.90
C VAL A 154 -16.61 7.37 -4.31
N ASN A 155 -17.47 7.28 -3.29
CA ASN A 155 -17.83 5.99 -2.70
C ASN A 155 -18.65 5.09 -3.64
N ILE A 156 -19.47 5.67 -4.53
CA ILE A 156 -20.22 4.94 -5.57
C ILE A 156 -19.29 4.52 -6.74
N ALA A 157 -18.27 5.32 -7.08
CA ALA A 157 -17.21 4.97 -8.01
C ALA A 157 -16.31 3.83 -7.48
N ARG A 158 -16.07 3.80 -6.17
CA ARG A 158 -15.31 2.76 -5.44
C ARG A 158 -16.18 1.58 -4.97
N HIS A 159 -17.45 1.50 -5.38
CA HIS A 159 -18.37 0.49 -4.86
C HIS A 159 -17.90 -0.94 -5.23
N PRO A 160 -17.80 -1.91 -4.30
CA PRO A 160 -17.22 -3.22 -4.58
C PRO A 160 -17.91 -4.04 -5.67
N ASN A 161 -19.20 -3.77 -5.91
CA ASN A 161 -19.99 -4.44 -6.95
C ASN A 161 -20.16 -3.56 -8.22
N ARG A 162 -19.38 -2.48 -8.36
CA ARG A 162 -19.40 -1.65 -9.58
C ARG A 162 -18.96 -2.54 -10.77
N PRO A 163 -19.67 -2.51 -11.91
CA PRO A 163 -19.29 -3.34 -13.05
C PRO A 163 -17.87 -3.00 -13.52
N THR A 164 -17.12 -4.00 -13.95
CA THR A 164 -15.74 -3.84 -14.44
C THR A 164 -15.69 -3.74 -15.97
N PHE A 165 -14.53 -3.40 -16.55
CA PHE A 165 -14.36 -3.27 -18.00
C PHE A 165 -14.92 -4.47 -18.79
N LEU A 166 -14.55 -5.70 -18.41
CA LEU A 166 -15.06 -6.91 -19.07
C LEU A 166 -16.56 -7.15 -18.84
N ASP A 167 -17.15 -6.67 -17.74
CA ASP A 167 -18.61 -6.74 -17.54
C ASP A 167 -19.34 -5.85 -18.55
N HIS A 168 -18.81 -4.67 -18.87
CA HIS A 168 -19.39 -3.83 -19.92
C HIS A 168 -19.12 -4.40 -21.32
N VAL A 169 -17.88 -4.77 -21.64
CA VAL A 169 -17.50 -5.27 -22.97
C VAL A 169 -18.32 -6.50 -23.39
N PHE A 170 -18.53 -7.46 -22.49
CA PHE A 170 -19.35 -8.65 -22.78
C PHE A 170 -20.86 -8.34 -22.91
N ASN A 171 -21.36 -7.21 -22.37
CA ASN A 171 -22.75 -6.80 -22.51
C ASN A 171 -23.03 -5.89 -23.72
N ILE A 172 -22.00 -5.29 -24.33
CA ILE A 172 -22.15 -4.37 -25.48
C ILE A 172 -21.73 -4.97 -26.83
N THR A 173 -20.81 -5.95 -26.82
CA THR A 173 -20.25 -6.54 -28.05
C THR A 173 -20.95 -7.82 -28.49
N GLU A 174 -21.03 -8.06 -29.80
CA GLU A 174 -21.56 -9.32 -30.37
C GLU A 174 -20.54 -10.47 -30.29
N LYS A 175 -19.25 -10.13 -30.31
CA LYS A 175 -18.08 -11.03 -30.15
C LYS A 175 -16.94 -10.22 -29.52
N PHE A 176 -16.15 -10.85 -28.65
CA PHE A 176 -14.93 -10.25 -28.10
C PHE A 176 -13.77 -11.25 -28.06
N VAL A 177 -12.57 -10.79 -28.46
CA VAL A 177 -11.32 -11.56 -28.45
C VAL A 177 -10.28 -10.80 -27.64
N GLU A 178 -9.97 -11.31 -26.45
CA GLU A 178 -8.92 -10.77 -25.56
C GLU A 178 -7.54 -10.94 -26.20
N LEU A 179 -6.71 -9.90 -26.14
CA LEU A 179 -5.37 -9.83 -26.73
C LEU A 179 -4.34 -9.54 -25.64
N HIS A 180 -3.34 -10.43 -25.53
CA HIS A 180 -2.44 -10.50 -24.38
C HIS A 180 -0.99 -10.09 -24.71
N GLY A 181 -0.28 -9.61 -23.68
CA GLY A 181 1.17 -9.38 -23.64
C GLY A 181 1.62 -8.01 -24.15
N ASP A 182 2.76 -7.53 -23.65
CA ASP A 182 3.45 -6.34 -24.16
C ASP A 182 4.48 -6.64 -25.26
N ARG A 183 4.90 -7.92 -25.40
CA ARG A 183 6.02 -8.44 -26.21
C ARG A 183 7.44 -8.17 -25.65
N ALA A 184 7.57 -7.58 -24.47
CA ALA A 184 8.83 -7.48 -23.73
C ALA A 184 8.95 -8.53 -22.59
N GLY A 185 7.86 -9.22 -22.23
CA GLY A 185 7.92 -10.45 -21.42
C GLY A 185 6.78 -10.64 -20.43
N TYR A 186 5.84 -9.70 -20.33
CA TYR A 186 4.76 -9.75 -19.34
C TYR A 186 3.40 -9.46 -19.96
N ASP A 187 2.35 -10.07 -19.41
CA ASP A 187 0.97 -9.69 -19.69
C ASP A 187 0.37 -9.10 -18.42
N ASP A 188 0.30 -7.77 -18.36
CA ASP A 188 -0.19 -7.08 -17.16
C ASP A 188 -1.69 -7.38 -16.97
N PRO A 189 -2.09 -8.01 -15.86
CA PRO A 189 -3.48 -8.36 -15.62
C PRO A 189 -4.36 -7.14 -15.32
N ALA A 190 -3.81 -6.01 -14.85
CA ALA A 190 -4.59 -4.82 -14.50
C ALA A 190 -5.14 -4.06 -15.73
N VAL A 191 -4.56 -4.29 -16.92
CA VAL A 191 -5.06 -3.79 -18.20
C VAL A 191 -5.58 -4.96 -19.02
N VAL A 192 -6.77 -4.82 -19.61
CA VAL A 192 -7.27 -5.76 -20.61
C VAL A 192 -7.46 -5.05 -21.94
N THR A 193 -7.20 -5.76 -23.02
CA THR A 193 -7.18 -5.28 -24.41
C THR A 193 -7.82 -6.33 -25.31
N GLY A 194 -8.50 -5.93 -26.37
CA GLY A 194 -9.05 -6.90 -27.32
C GLY A 194 -9.87 -6.29 -28.45
N LEU A 195 -10.14 -7.11 -29.47
CA LEU A 195 -11.03 -6.73 -30.57
C LEU A 195 -12.46 -7.17 -30.24
N GLY A 196 -13.44 -6.30 -30.52
CA GLY A 196 -14.86 -6.65 -30.39
C GLY A 196 -15.74 -5.95 -31.40
N THR A 197 -16.93 -6.47 -31.68
CA THR A 197 -17.87 -5.88 -32.66
C THR A 197 -19.07 -5.27 -31.95
N ILE A 198 -19.48 -4.06 -32.34
CA ILE A 198 -20.74 -3.43 -31.93
C ILE A 198 -21.50 -3.02 -33.18
N ASN A 199 -22.73 -3.53 -33.34
CA ASN A 199 -23.63 -3.27 -34.46
C ASN A 199 -22.95 -3.51 -35.82
N GLY A 200 -22.07 -4.52 -35.90
CA GLY A 200 -21.29 -4.84 -37.11
C GLY A 200 -20.02 -4.01 -37.35
N ARG A 201 -19.77 -2.91 -36.61
CA ARG A 201 -18.47 -2.19 -36.67
C ARG A 201 -17.48 -2.78 -35.67
N SER A 202 -16.22 -2.96 -36.08
CA SER A 202 -15.16 -3.52 -35.24
C SER A 202 -14.37 -2.46 -34.46
N TYR A 203 -14.36 -2.70 -33.15
CA TYR A 203 -13.74 -2.06 -31.97
C TYR A 203 -12.32 -2.52 -31.62
N MET A 204 -11.32 -1.65 -31.42
CA MET A 204 -10.24 -1.95 -30.46
C MET A 204 -10.64 -1.45 -29.07
N PHE A 205 -10.97 -2.38 -28.17
CA PHE A 205 -11.28 -2.09 -26.78
C PHE A 205 -10.05 -2.23 -25.90
N MET A 206 -9.89 -1.32 -24.95
CA MET A 206 -8.89 -1.45 -23.89
C MET A 206 -9.36 -0.78 -22.61
N GLY A 207 -8.93 -1.27 -21.46
CA GLY A 207 -9.36 -0.69 -20.20
C GLY A 207 -8.67 -1.25 -18.98
N HIS A 208 -8.88 -0.54 -17.87
CA HIS A 208 -8.48 -0.99 -16.55
C HIS A 208 -9.46 -2.06 -16.08
N GLN A 209 -8.94 -3.19 -15.61
CA GLN A 209 -9.74 -4.31 -15.15
C GLN A 209 -9.52 -4.50 -13.65
N LYS A 210 -10.46 -4.04 -12.83
CA LYS A 210 -10.56 -4.44 -11.42
C LYS A 210 -11.07 -5.88 -11.29
N GLY A 211 -11.03 -6.45 -10.09
CA GLY A 211 -11.63 -7.76 -9.80
C GLY A 211 -13.01 -7.64 -9.16
N ARG A 212 -13.89 -8.63 -9.35
CA ARG A 212 -15.23 -8.63 -8.72
C ARG A 212 -15.22 -9.16 -7.27
N ASN A 213 -14.07 -9.60 -6.78
CA ASN A 213 -13.85 -10.09 -5.42
C ASN A 213 -12.37 -9.90 -5.01
N THR A 214 -12.03 -10.13 -3.74
CA THR A 214 -10.68 -9.90 -3.19
C THR A 214 -9.59 -10.69 -3.93
N LYS A 215 -9.87 -11.94 -4.34
CA LYS A 215 -8.88 -12.79 -5.03
C LYS A 215 -8.61 -12.29 -6.45
N GLU A 216 -9.66 -11.96 -7.19
CA GLU A 216 -9.53 -11.33 -8.51
C GLU A 216 -8.86 -9.95 -8.42
N ASN A 217 -9.16 -9.15 -7.38
CA ASN A 217 -8.52 -7.85 -7.20
C ASN A 217 -7.02 -7.97 -6.96
N ILE A 218 -6.57 -8.90 -6.12
CA ILE A 218 -5.14 -9.17 -5.95
C ILE A 218 -4.51 -9.63 -7.27
N GLN A 219 -5.16 -10.55 -8.00
CA GLN A 219 -4.66 -11.03 -9.30
C GLN A 219 -4.61 -9.93 -10.37
N ARG A 220 -5.57 -9.00 -10.35
CA ARG A 220 -5.69 -7.86 -11.29
C ARG A 220 -5.05 -6.58 -10.74
N ASN A 221 -4.23 -6.66 -9.70
CA ASN A 221 -3.56 -5.55 -9.02
C ASN A 221 -4.48 -4.34 -8.71
N PHE A 222 -5.73 -4.61 -8.32
CA PHE A 222 -6.79 -3.62 -8.07
C PHE A 222 -7.05 -2.64 -9.24
N GLY A 223 -6.74 -3.05 -10.47
CA GLY A 223 -6.81 -2.18 -11.65
C GLY A 223 -5.69 -1.14 -11.75
N MET A 224 -4.59 -1.30 -11.00
CA MET A 224 -3.40 -0.45 -11.07
C MET A 224 -2.34 -1.03 -12.04
N PRO A 225 -2.11 -0.42 -13.21
CA PRO A 225 -1.15 -0.95 -14.18
C PRO A 225 0.30 -0.72 -13.77
N THR A 226 1.13 -1.72 -14.08
CA THR A 226 2.59 -1.61 -14.17
C THR A 226 2.99 -1.03 -15.53
N PRO A 227 4.28 -0.73 -15.80
CA PRO A 227 4.71 -0.17 -17.09
C PRO A 227 4.37 -1.09 -18.28
N HIS A 228 4.34 -2.40 -18.04
CA HIS A 228 3.94 -3.42 -19.02
C HIS A 228 2.47 -3.27 -19.46
N GLY A 229 1.57 -2.83 -18.58
CA GLY A 229 0.16 -2.59 -18.92
C GLY A 229 0.00 -1.44 -19.90
N TYR A 230 0.71 -0.33 -19.67
CA TYR A 230 0.73 0.79 -20.60
C TYR A 230 1.41 0.43 -21.93
N ARG A 231 2.52 -0.32 -21.91
CA ARG A 231 3.18 -0.84 -23.13
C ARG A 231 2.31 -1.83 -23.91
N LYS A 232 1.50 -2.66 -23.25
CA LYS A 232 0.47 -3.50 -23.89
C LYS A 232 -0.61 -2.63 -24.56
N ALA A 233 -1.13 -1.62 -23.86
CA ALA A 233 -2.11 -0.69 -24.43
C ALA A 233 -1.54 0.04 -25.66
N LEU A 234 -0.32 0.57 -25.57
CA LEU A 234 0.41 1.20 -26.67
C LEU A 234 0.55 0.29 -27.89
N ARG A 235 0.96 -0.97 -27.67
CA ARG A 235 1.04 -1.99 -28.73
C ARG A 235 -0.30 -2.16 -29.43
N MET A 236 -1.41 -2.22 -28.67
CA MET A 236 -2.76 -2.36 -29.23
C MET A 236 -3.25 -1.10 -29.94
N MET A 237 -2.89 0.10 -29.46
CA MET A 237 -3.15 1.36 -30.17
C MET A 237 -2.46 1.40 -31.55
N TYR A 238 -1.22 0.92 -31.66
CA TYR A 238 -0.54 0.80 -32.96
C TYR A 238 -1.19 -0.22 -33.90
N TYR A 239 -1.66 -1.37 -33.39
CA TYR A 239 -2.43 -2.31 -34.23
C TYR A 239 -3.77 -1.70 -34.69
N ALA A 240 -4.45 -0.94 -33.82
CA ALA A 240 -5.69 -0.26 -34.17
C ALA A 240 -5.46 0.80 -35.26
N ASP A 241 -4.42 1.64 -35.13
CA ASP A 241 -4.03 2.63 -36.14
C ASP A 241 -3.69 2.00 -37.49
N HIS A 242 -2.86 0.95 -37.47
CA HIS A 242 -2.42 0.23 -38.68
C HIS A 242 -3.58 -0.42 -39.44
N HIS A 243 -4.58 -0.95 -38.73
CA HIS A 243 -5.72 -1.64 -39.33
C HIS A 243 -6.99 -0.79 -39.46
N GLY A 244 -6.94 0.50 -39.08
CA GLY A 244 -8.08 1.41 -39.17
C GLY A 244 -9.21 1.16 -38.15
N PHE A 245 -8.95 0.44 -37.06
CA PHE A 245 -9.94 0.20 -36.01
C PHE A 245 -10.10 1.42 -35.09
N PRO A 246 -11.31 1.97 -34.92
CA PRO A 246 -11.60 2.92 -33.86
C PRO A 246 -11.24 2.38 -32.47
N ILE A 247 -10.81 3.26 -31.57
CA ILE A 247 -10.33 2.89 -30.23
C ILE A 247 -11.35 3.33 -29.17
N VAL A 248 -11.78 2.41 -28.31
CA VAL A 248 -12.58 2.72 -27.12
C VAL A 248 -11.79 2.36 -25.87
N THR A 249 -11.52 3.34 -25.01
CA THR A 249 -10.78 3.14 -23.76
C THR A 249 -11.67 3.29 -22.52
N PHE A 250 -11.46 2.43 -21.53
CA PHE A 250 -12.24 2.43 -20.28
C PHE A 250 -11.35 2.70 -19.06
N ILE A 251 -11.72 3.72 -18.31
CA ILE A 251 -10.94 4.24 -17.18
C ILE A 251 -11.63 3.86 -15.86
N ASP A 252 -10.99 2.96 -15.12
CA ASP A 252 -11.34 2.57 -13.76
C ASP A 252 -10.11 2.10 -12.97
N THR A 253 -9.31 3.06 -12.51
CA THR A 253 -8.09 2.84 -11.74
C THR A 253 -7.94 3.87 -10.63
N PRO A 254 -7.50 3.50 -9.42
CA PRO A 254 -7.12 4.49 -8.40
C PRO A 254 -5.79 5.19 -8.73
N GLY A 255 -4.98 4.62 -9.63
CA GLY A 255 -3.70 5.17 -10.08
C GLY A 255 -2.82 4.13 -10.79
N ALA A 256 -1.72 4.59 -11.40
CA ALA A 256 -0.65 3.69 -11.82
C ALA A 256 -0.05 2.97 -10.59
N TYR A 257 0.45 1.74 -10.76
CA TYR A 257 1.06 1.01 -9.65
C TYR A 257 2.37 1.68 -9.24
N ALA A 258 2.51 1.94 -7.94
CA ALA A 258 3.60 2.71 -7.36
C ALA A 258 4.46 1.80 -6.46
N ASP A 259 5.21 0.89 -7.09
CA ASP A 259 6.23 0.07 -6.45
C ASP A 259 7.60 0.31 -7.08
N LEU A 260 8.67 -0.05 -6.34
CA LEU A 260 10.05 0.13 -6.77
C LEU A 260 10.29 -0.44 -8.17
N LYS A 261 9.75 -1.62 -8.45
CA LYS A 261 9.93 -2.32 -9.73
C LYS A 261 9.23 -1.62 -10.90
N SER A 262 8.09 -0.97 -10.68
CA SER A 262 7.47 -0.15 -11.73
C SER A 262 8.31 1.08 -12.08
N GLU A 263 8.96 1.71 -11.09
CA GLU A 263 9.89 2.82 -11.34
C GLU A 263 11.18 2.36 -12.04
N GLU A 264 11.81 1.26 -11.60
CA GLU A 264 12.94 0.60 -12.28
C GLU A 264 12.63 0.28 -13.75
N LEU A 265 11.41 -0.20 -14.03
CA LEU A 265 10.93 -0.53 -15.36
C LEU A 265 10.36 0.67 -16.13
N GLY A 266 10.45 1.89 -15.58
CA GLY A 266 10.08 3.15 -16.24
C GLY A 266 8.58 3.41 -16.34
N GLN A 267 7.87 3.45 -15.22
CA GLN A 267 6.44 3.80 -15.15
C GLN A 267 6.14 5.17 -15.78
N GLY A 268 6.92 6.20 -15.43
CA GLY A 268 6.82 7.53 -16.05
C GLY A 268 7.11 7.53 -17.56
N GLU A 269 8.02 6.68 -18.03
CA GLU A 269 8.34 6.51 -19.46
C GLU A 269 7.16 5.89 -20.20
N ALA A 270 6.63 4.77 -19.71
CA ALA A 270 5.53 4.06 -20.36
C ALA A 270 4.26 4.93 -20.43
N ILE A 271 3.95 5.69 -19.37
CA ILE A 271 2.87 6.68 -19.38
C ILE A 271 3.15 7.77 -20.43
N ALA A 272 4.36 8.37 -20.44
CA ALA A 272 4.69 9.45 -21.36
C ALA A 272 4.66 9.04 -22.85
N GLN A 273 5.11 7.83 -23.19
CA GLN A 273 5.01 7.31 -24.56
C GLN A 273 3.56 7.13 -25.01
N ASN A 274 2.68 6.63 -24.12
CA ASN A 274 1.26 6.51 -24.42
C ASN A 274 0.64 7.88 -24.71
N LEU A 275 0.83 8.86 -23.81
CA LEU A 275 0.32 10.23 -23.97
C LEU A 275 0.78 10.82 -25.31
N ARG A 276 2.09 10.74 -25.60
CA ARG A 276 2.70 11.22 -26.85
C ARG A 276 2.11 10.54 -28.08
N THR A 277 2.02 9.21 -28.08
CA THR A 277 1.54 8.44 -29.22
C THR A 277 0.06 8.66 -29.49
N MET A 278 -0.77 8.75 -28.44
CA MET A 278 -2.22 8.99 -28.59
C MET A 278 -2.55 10.29 -29.33
N PHE A 279 -1.69 11.32 -29.32
CA PHE A 279 -1.88 12.51 -30.17
C PHE A 279 -1.69 12.24 -31.67
N GLY A 280 -0.93 11.22 -32.07
CA GLY A 280 -0.61 10.92 -33.47
C GLY A 280 -1.48 9.87 -34.16
N LEU A 281 -2.35 9.17 -33.43
CA LEU A 281 -3.18 8.09 -33.98
C LEU A 281 -4.26 8.64 -34.94
N LYS A 282 -4.31 8.11 -36.16
CA LYS A 282 -5.18 8.50 -37.27
C LYS A 282 -6.60 7.97 -37.13
N VAL A 283 -6.80 6.96 -36.27
CA VAL A 283 -8.12 6.40 -35.90
C VAL A 283 -8.80 7.23 -34.81
N PRO A 284 -10.14 7.27 -34.76
CA PRO A 284 -10.88 7.99 -33.74
C PRO A 284 -10.79 7.27 -32.40
N ILE A 285 -10.67 8.04 -31.31
CA ILE A 285 -10.53 7.54 -29.94
C ILE A 285 -11.64 8.12 -29.07
N VAL A 286 -12.35 7.28 -28.33
CA VAL A 286 -13.29 7.68 -27.26
C VAL A 286 -12.83 7.05 -25.94
N SER A 287 -12.72 7.86 -24.89
CA SER A 287 -12.43 7.41 -23.53
C SER A 287 -13.68 7.51 -22.65
N ILE A 288 -13.89 6.54 -21.78
CA ILE A 288 -15.02 6.50 -20.85
C ILE A 288 -14.49 6.28 -19.43
N VAL A 289 -14.63 7.28 -18.55
CA VAL A 289 -14.40 7.10 -17.12
C VAL A 289 -15.62 6.40 -16.53
N MET A 290 -15.45 5.12 -16.22
CA MET A 290 -16.53 4.25 -15.74
C MET A 290 -16.50 4.06 -14.21
N GLY A 291 -15.37 4.31 -13.56
CA GLY A 291 -15.25 4.30 -12.10
C GLY A 291 -14.31 5.40 -11.62
N GLU A 292 -13.08 5.03 -11.26
CA GLU A 292 -12.04 5.99 -10.87
C GLU A 292 -11.12 6.36 -12.04
N GLY A 293 -10.82 7.64 -12.17
CA GLY A 293 -9.75 8.18 -13.00
C GLY A 293 -8.58 8.63 -12.14
N GLY A 294 -7.71 7.69 -11.78
CA GLY A 294 -6.50 7.93 -11.00
C GLY A 294 -5.35 8.55 -11.80
N SER A 295 -5.25 9.88 -11.77
CA SER A 295 -4.04 10.64 -12.12
C SER A 295 -3.46 10.31 -13.52
N GLY A 296 -2.13 10.37 -13.68
CA GLY A 296 -1.42 10.03 -14.91
C GLY A 296 -1.66 8.59 -15.40
N GLY A 297 -1.97 7.65 -14.49
CA GLY A 297 -2.28 6.26 -14.85
C GLY A 297 -3.59 6.13 -15.65
N ALA A 298 -4.64 6.83 -15.21
CA ALA A 298 -5.86 6.98 -15.99
C ALA A 298 -5.63 7.74 -17.31
N LEU A 299 -4.84 8.82 -17.27
CA LEU A 299 -4.54 9.65 -18.43
C LEU A 299 -3.75 8.89 -19.52
N ALA A 300 -2.94 7.89 -19.15
CA ALA A 300 -2.15 7.06 -20.05
C ALA A 300 -2.96 6.21 -21.05
N ILE A 301 -4.28 6.14 -20.91
CA ILE A 301 -5.19 5.68 -21.98
C ILE A 301 -6.35 6.67 -22.22
N GLY A 302 -6.23 7.92 -21.73
CA GLY A 302 -7.28 8.95 -21.72
C GLY A 302 -7.11 10.09 -22.73
N CYS A 303 -6.03 10.11 -23.53
CA CYS A 303 -5.78 11.13 -24.56
C CYS A 303 -6.65 10.94 -25.82
N ALA A 304 -7.97 10.96 -25.65
CA ALA A 304 -8.97 10.69 -26.68
C ALA A 304 -9.52 11.95 -27.39
N ASN A 305 -10.17 11.76 -28.54
CA ASN A 305 -10.93 12.84 -29.20
C ASN A 305 -12.08 13.32 -28.30
N LYS A 306 -12.78 12.38 -27.66
CA LYS A 306 -13.91 12.62 -26.76
C LYS A 306 -13.69 11.82 -25.47
N LEU A 307 -13.96 12.44 -24.32
CA LEU A 307 -13.89 11.86 -22.98
C LEU A 307 -15.27 11.95 -22.34
N LEU A 308 -15.90 10.80 -22.15
CA LEU A 308 -17.18 10.66 -21.48
C LEU A 308 -16.96 10.17 -20.04
N MET A 309 -17.91 10.42 -19.16
CA MET A 309 -17.89 9.92 -17.79
C MET A 309 -19.25 9.33 -17.42
N LEU A 310 -19.30 8.19 -16.72
CA LEU A 310 -20.53 7.79 -16.03
C LEU A 310 -20.85 8.81 -14.92
N GLU A 311 -22.14 9.00 -14.61
CA GLU A 311 -22.61 10.07 -13.72
C GLU A 311 -21.95 10.13 -12.33
N ASN A 312 -21.65 8.97 -11.72
CA ASN A 312 -20.97 8.87 -10.43
C ASN A 312 -19.46 8.62 -10.55
N ALA A 313 -18.91 8.52 -11.77
CA ALA A 313 -17.48 8.40 -11.97
C ALA A 313 -16.74 9.69 -11.57
N VAL A 314 -15.48 9.53 -11.18
CA VAL A 314 -14.62 10.61 -10.69
C VAL A 314 -13.27 10.58 -11.40
N PHE A 315 -12.71 11.73 -11.74
CA PHE A 315 -11.40 11.84 -12.42
C PHE A 315 -10.58 12.94 -11.75
N TYR A 316 -9.35 12.62 -11.34
CA TYR A 316 -8.57 13.46 -10.44
C TYR A 316 -7.07 13.39 -10.67
N VAL A 317 -6.36 14.50 -10.38
CA VAL A 317 -4.88 14.56 -10.45
C VAL A 317 -4.21 13.82 -9.28
N ALA A 318 -4.85 13.80 -8.12
CA ALA A 318 -4.45 13.05 -6.93
C ALA A 318 -5.72 12.64 -6.17
N SER A 319 -5.68 11.53 -5.45
CA SER A 319 -6.85 11.06 -4.70
C SER A 319 -7.27 12.06 -3.62
N PRO A 320 -8.57 12.14 -3.26
CA PRO A 320 -9.04 13.01 -2.18
C PRO A 320 -8.27 12.78 -0.86
N GLU A 321 -7.87 11.54 -0.59
CA GLU A 321 -7.10 11.15 0.58
C GLU A 321 -5.66 11.70 0.54
N ALA A 322 -4.96 11.57 -0.59
CA ALA A 322 -3.59 12.09 -0.76
C ALA A 322 -3.57 13.63 -0.74
N CYS A 323 -4.53 14.26 -1.41
CA CYS A 323 -4.69 15.72 -1.39
C CYS A 323 -4.99 16.23 0.04
N ALA A 324 -5.82 15.51 0.80
CA ALA A 324 -6.10 15.80 2.20
C ALA A 324 -4.88 15.64 3.11
N ALA A 325 -4.09 14.59 2.91
CA ALA A 325 -2.83 14.37 3.63
C ALA A 325 -1.79 15.47 3.37
N ILE A 326 -1.68 15.97 2.12
CA ILE A 326 -0.71 17.02 1.76
C ILE A 326 -1.19 18.40 2.22
N LEU A 327 -2.37 18.85 1.79
CA LEU A 327 -2.82 20.24 1.99
C LEU A 327 -3.38 20.53 3.39
N TRP A 328 -3.95 19.52 4.06
CA TRP A 328 -4.56 19.66 5.39
C TRP A 328 -3.86 18.82 6.47
N LYS A 329 -2.74 18.15 6.15
CA LYS A 329 -1.98 17.28 7.07
C LYS A 329 -2.82 16.14 7.69
N THR A 330 -3.97 15.80 7.09
CA THR A 330 -4.84 14.72 7.59
C THR A 330 -5.74 14.16 6.50
N ALA A 331 -5.72 12.84 6.31
CA ALA A 331 -6.61 12.15 5.38
C ALA A 331 -8.11 12.31 5.72
N LYS A 332 -8.44 12.68 6.98
CA LYS A 332 -9.82 12.96 7.42
C LYS A 332 -10.45 14.17 6.70
N ALA A 333 -9.65 15.02 6.05
CA ALA A 333 -10.14 16.13 5.25
C ALA A 333 -10.53 15.73 3.80
N SER A 334 -10.56 14.44 3.45
CA SER A 334 -10.88 13.98 2.09
C SER A 334 -12.23 14.44 1.51
N PRO A 335 -13.32 14.68 2.29
CA PRO A 335 -14.54 15.28 1.74
C PRO A 335 -14.30 16.70 1.21
N LYS A 336 -13.64 17.53 2.01
CA LYS A 336 -13.26 18.90 1.66
C LYS A 336 -12.27 18.95 0.49
N ALA A 337 -11.36 17.97 0.40
CA ALA A 337 -10.48 17.83 -0.74
C ALA A 337 -11.24 17.47 -2.03
N ALA A 338 -12.18 16.51 -1.98
CA ALA A 338 -13.00 16.11 -3.13
C ALA A 338 -13.85 17.27 -3.68
N GLU A 339 -14.43 18.10 -2.79
CA GLU A 339 -15.15 19.32 -3.16
C GLU A 339 -14.24 20.36 -3.84
N LYS A 340 -13.07 20.65 -3.26
CA LYS A 340 -12.16 21.67 -3.80
C LYS A 340 -11.47 21.23 -5.08
N LEU A 341 -11.26 19.93 -5.28
CA LEU A 341 -10.68 19.36 -6.50
C LEU A 341 -11.68 19.23 -7.68
N LYS A 342 -13.00 19.43 -7.46
CA LYS A 342 -14.04 19.41 -8.52
C LYS A 342 -14.03 18.13 -9.40
N ILE A 343 -13.84 16.97 -8.76
CA ILE A 343 -13.52 15.69 -9.42
C ILE A 343 -14.69 14.96 -10.10
N THR A 344 -15.90 15.48 -10.04
CA THR A 344 -17.12 14.79 -10.51
C THR A 344 -17.40 15.05 -11.99
N ALA A 345 -18.05 14.09 -12.67
CA ALA A 345 -18.46 14.22 -14.07
C ALA A 345 -19.14 15.57 -14.39
N THR A 346 -20.05 16.02 -13.52
CA THR A 346 -20.79 17.29 -13.65
C THR A 346 -19.90 18.52 -13.59
N GLU A 347 -18.88 18.55 -12.72
CA GLU A 347 -17.95 19.68 -12.65
C GLU A 347 -16.92 19.65 -13.79
N LEU A 348 -16.42 18.47 -14.16
CA LEU A 348 -15.44 18.31 -15.23
C LEU A 348 -16.02 18.59 -16.62
N THR A 349 -17.32 18.36 -16.81
CA THR A 349 -18.05 18.77 -18.03
C THR A 349 -18.24 20.30 -18.08
N LYS A 350 -18.57 20.95 -16.95
CA LYS A 350 -18.60 22.44 -16.87
C LYS A 350 -17.23 23.05 -17.15
N LEU A 351 -16.15 22.38 -16.76
CA LEU A 351 -14.77 22.78 -17.02
C LEU A 351 -14.26 22.40 -18.43
N GLN A 352 -15.10 21.79 -19.29
CA GLN A 352 -14.77 21.36 -20.66
C GLN A 352 -13.60 20.36 -20.74
N ILE A 353 -13.37 19.60 -19.66
CA ILE A 353 -12.38 18.50 -19.61
C ILE A 353 -13.01 17.20 -20.12
N ALA A 354 -14.24 16.94 -19.69
CA ALA A 354 -15.12 15.89 -20.24
C ALA A 354 -16.11 16.51 -21.24
N ASP A 355 -16.43 15.76 -22.31
CA ASP A 355 -17.32 16.19 -23.39
C ASP A 355 -18.78 15.81 -23.14
N GLY A 356 -19.06 14.88 -22.21
CA GLY A 356 -20.41 14.41 -21.93
C GLY A 356 -20.49 13.45 -20.73
N ILE A 357 -21.71 13.29 -20.22
CA ILE A 357 -22.04 12.45 -19.07
C ILE A 357 -23.01 11.36 -19.52
N ILE A 358 -22.69 10.12 -19.21
CA ILE A 358 -23.54 8.95 -19.44
C ILE A 358 -24.32 8.69 -18.13
N PRO A 359 -25.66 8.64 -18.15
CA PRO A 359 -26.46 8.47 -16.95
C PRO A 359 -26.24 7.09 -16.30
N GLU A 360 -26.32 7.03 -14.97
CA GLU A 360 -26.39 5.78 -14.23
C GLU A 360 -27.84 5.48 -13.81
N PRO A 361 -28.22 4.21 -13.59
CA PRO A 361 -29.52 3.87 -13.04
C PRO A 361 -29.61 4.34 -11.59
N LEU A 362 -30.82 4.49 -11.06
CA LEU A 362 -31.03 4.92 -9.67
C LEU A 362 -30.39 3.89 -8.70
N GLY A 363 -29.46 4.34 -7.85
CA GLY A 363 -28.55 3.49 -7.09
C GLY A 363 -27.08 3.53 -7.58
N GLY A 364 -26.86 3.93 -8.84
CA GLY A 364 -25.57 3.87 -9.53
C GLY A 364 -25.39 2.59 -10.34
N ALA A 365 -24.33 2.53 -11.15
CA ALA A 365 -24.05 1.51 -12.19
C ALA A 365 -24.14 0.03 -11.73
N HIS A 366 -24.05 -0.24 -10.43
CA HIS A 366 -24.15 -1.58 -9.85
C HIS A 366 -25.59 -2.05 -9.60
N ALA A 367 -26.58 -1.14 -9.62
CA ALA A 367 -27.99 -1.47 -9.45
C ALA A 367 -28.58 -2.13 -10.71
N ASP A 368 -28.23 -1.61 -11.91
CA ASP A 368 -28.45 -2.30 -13.18
C ASP A 368 -27.19 -2.21 -14.08
N PRO A 369 -26.30 -3.22 -14.00
CA PRO A 369 -25.12 -3.34 -14.86
C PRO A 369 -25.46 -3.49 -16.35
N TYR A 370 -26.60 -4.10 -16.70
CA TYR A 370 -26.98 -4.36 -18.08
C TYR A 370 -27.48 -3.07 -18.75
N TRP A 371 -28.41 -2.36 -18.11
CA TRP A 371 -28.88 -1.05 -18.58
C TRP A 371 -27.73 -0.05 -18.69
N THR A 372 -26.84 0.01 -17.70
CA THR A 372 -25.63 0.87 -17.75
C THR A 372 -24.75 0.53 -18.96
N SER A 373 -24.58 -0.77 -19.25
CA SER A 373 -23.85 -1.22 -20.43
C SER A 373 -24.53 -0.78 -21.74
N GLN A 374 -25.86 -0.81 -21.82
CA GLN A 374 -26.56 -0.30 -23.01
C GLN A 374 -26.45 1.22 -23.16
N GLN A 375 -26.45 2.01 -22.08
CA GLN A 375 -26.16 3.45 -22.17
C GLN A 375 -24.74 3.72 -22.69
N ILE A 376 -23.76 2.95 -22.22
CA ILE A 376 -22.38 2.96 -22.73
C ILE A 376 -22.35 2.60 -24.23
N LYS A 377 -23.08 1.56 -24.66
CA LYS A 377 -23.18 1.16 -26.09
C LYS A 377 -23.72 2.30 -26.95
N THR A 378 -24.82 2.94 -26.54
CA THR A 378 -25.41 4.09 -27.23
C THR A 378 -24.42 5.23 -27.36
N ALA A 379 -23.81 5.65 -26.23
CA ALA A 379 -22.87 6.76 -26.21
C ALA A 379 -21.60 6.50 -27.05
N ILE A 380 -21.10 5.25 -27.09
CA ILE A 380 -20.01 4.84 -28.00
C ILE A 380 -20.43 5.02 -29.46
N VAL A 381 -21.60 4.50 -29.85
CA VAL A 381 -22.08 4.53 -31.24
C VAL A 381 -22.30 5.98 -31.70
N GLU A 382 -23.01 6.80 -30.93
CA GLU A 382 -23.28 8.21 -31.24
C GLU A 382 -21.98 9.02 -31.39
N THR A 383 -21.06 8.89 -30.42
CA THR A 383 -19.77 9.61 -30.43
C THR A 383 -18.88 9.14 -31.59
N MET A 384 -18.89 7.85 -31.92
CA MET A 384 -18.10 7.33 -33.04
C MET A 384 -18.72 7.70 -34.38
N ASP A 385 -20.04 7.78 -34.51
CA ASP A 385 -20.70 8.28 -35.71
C ASP A 385 -20.61 9.80 -35.87
N GLU A 386 -20.26 10.55 -34.83
CA GLU A 386 -19.74 11.92 -34.96
C GLU A 386 -18.31 11.91 -35.52
N LEU A 387 -17.39 11.19 -34.87
CA LEU A 387 -15.96 11.24 -35.18
C LEU A 387 -15.57 10.61 -36.52
N VAL A 388 -16.26 9.55 -36.96
CA VAL A 388 -15.99 8.87 -38.26
C VAL A 388 -16.38 9.73 -39.47
N LYS A 389 -17.12 10.83 -39.28
CA LYS A 389 -17.38 11.83 -40.33
C LYS A 389 -16.22 12.79 -40.55
N MET A 390 -15.20 12.79 -39.67
CA MET A 390 -14.00 13.63 -39.80
C MET A 390 -12.94 12.89 -40.61
N ASP A 391 -12.26 13.62 -41.51
CA ASP A 391 -11.03 13.12 -42.13
C ASP A 391 -9.88 13.05 -41.09
N THR A 392 -8.78 12.40 -41.45
CA THR A 392 -7.63 12.20 -40.55
C THR A 392 -6.97 13.50 -40.08
N GLU A 393 -6.87 14.55 -40.91
CA GLU A 393 -6.30 15.83 -40.47
C GLU A 393 -7.25 16.51 -39.48
N SER A 394 -8.54 16.59 -39.80
CA SER A 394 -9.57 17.14 -38.90
C SER A 394 -9.63 16.39 -37.56
N LEU A 395 -9.49 15.07 -37.58
CA LEU A 395 -9.52 14.22 -36.39
C LEU A 395 -8.30 14.43 -35.47
N LEU A 396 -7.09 14.52 -36.04
CA LEU A 396 -5.87 14.83 -35.30
C LEU A 396 -5.93 16.25 -34.73
N LYS A 397 -6.39 17.22 -35.55
CA LYS A 397 -6.59 18.62 -35.17
C LYS A 397 -7.62 18.78 -34.07
N HIS A 398 -8.74 18.05 -34.11
CA HIS A 398 -9.74 18.00 -33.04
C HIS A 398 -9.11 17.53 -31.72
N ARG A 399 -8.35 16.43 -31.74
CA ARG A 399 -7.69 15.90 -30.53
C ARG A 399 -6.67 16.89 -29.97
N ALA A 400 -5.80 17.45 -30.81
CA ALA A 400 -4.81 18.44 -30.41
C ALA A 400 -5.45 19.73 -29.86
N GLN A 401 -6.49 20.25 -30.53
CA GLN A 401 -7.19 21.46 -30.09
C GLN A 401 -7.97 21.27 -28.79
N LYS A 402 -8.56 20.09 -28.55
CA LYS A 402 -9.20 19.77 -27.27
C LYS A 402 -8.22 19.97 -26.11
N PHE A 403 -7.08 19.26 -26.12
CA PHE A 403 -6.11 19.36 -25.03
C PHE A 403 -5.42 20.72 -24.97
N ARG A 404 -5.19 21.41 -26.11
CA ARG A 404 -4.55 22.73 -26.11
C ARG A 404 -5.39 23.84 -25.45
N LYS A 405 -6.71 23.66 -25.38
CA LYS A 405 -7.67 24.55 -24.69
C LYS A 405 -7.78 24.31 -23.18
N ILE A 406 -7.27 23.20 -22.66
CA ILE A 406 -7.38 22.88 -21.23
C ILE A 406 -6.37 23.71 -20.43
N GLY A 407 -6.88 24.46 -19.45
CA GLY A 407 -6.10 25.30 -18.55
C GLY A 407 -6.46 26.79 -18.67
N GLY A 408 -6.62 27.44 -17.52
CA GLY A 408 -6.81 28.90 -17.43
C GLY A 408 -5.58 29.54 -16.79
N PHE A 409 -5.09 30.61 -17.41
CA PHE A 409 -4.00 31.44 -16.89
C PHE A 409 -4.28 32.90 -17.23
N GLN A 410 -3.75 33.82 -16.42
CA GLN A 410 -3.80 35.25 -16.71
C GLN A 410 -2.52 35.63 -17.45
N GLU A 411 -2.65 36.21 -18.65
CA GLU A 411 -1.50 36.79 -19.35
C GLU A 411 -0.90 37.93 -18.52
N GLY A 412 0.41 37.86 -18.30
CA GLY A 412 1.14 38.93 -17.64
C GLY A 412 1.52 40.05 -18.61
N ILE A 413 2.24 41.06 -18.11
CA ILE A 413 3.07 41.89 -18.98
C ILE A 413 4.05 40.95 -19.70
N PRO A 414 4.27 41.10 -21.03
CA PRO A 414 5.30 40.34 -21.74
C PRO A 414 6.70 40.62 -21.18
N ILE A 415 7.11 39.81 -20.20
CA ILE A 415 8.50 39.77 -19.74
C ILE A 415 9.26 38.99 -20.81
N ASP A 416 10.08 39.70 -21.60
CA ASP A 416 11.05 39.08 -22.50
C ASP A 416 11.76 37.94 -21.74
N PRO A 417 11.79 36.71 -22.28
CA PRO A 417 12.28 35.56 -21.56
C PRO A 417 13.77 35.76 -21.26
N LYS A 418 14.05 36.29 -20.06
CA LYS A 418 15.40 36.47 -19.52
C LYS A 418 16.00 35.08 -19.35
N ARG A 419 16.59 34.61 -20.45
CA ARG A 419 17.44 33.44 -20.54
C ARG A 419 18.58 33.66 -19.56
N LYS A 420 18.37 33.24 -18.31
CA LYS A 420 19.42 33.04 -17.34
C LYS A 420 20.28 31.90 -17.86
N ILE A 421 21.17 32.21 -18.81
CA ILE A 421 22.40 31.48 -19.08
C ILE A 421 23.36 31.78 -17.90
N ASN A 422 22.83 31.47 -16.73
CA ASN A 422 23.37 31.58 -15.38
C ASN A 422 23.01 30.26 -14.65
N MET A 423 22.94 29.15 -15.39
CA MET A 423 23.92 28.11 -15.10
C MET A 423 25.32 28.73 -15.26
N LYS A 424 25.74 29.48 -14.23
CA LYS A 424 27.17 29.55 -13.93
C LYS A 424 27.63 28.10 -13.83
N LYS A 425 28.82 27.77 -14.32
CA LYS A 425 29.55 26.70 -13.63
C LYS A 425 29.64 27.16 -12.18
N LYS A 426 29.08 26.39 -11.24
CA LYS A 426 29.52 26.51 -9.86
C LYS A 426 30.97 26.07 -9.87
N GLU A 427 31.87 27.04 -9.89
CA GLU A 427 33.25 26.92 -9.41
C GLU A 427 33.27 27.16 -7.88
N GLU A 428 32.22 26.69 -7.21
CA GLU A 428 32.39 26.04 -5.92
C GLU A 428 33.06 24.68 -6.18
N PRO A 429 33.89 24.15 -5.26
CA PRO A 429 34.40 22.79 -5.40
C PRO A 429 33.23 21.82 -5.57
N ILE A 430 33.44 20.74 -6.33
CA ILE A 430 32.39 19.74 -6.58
C ILE A 430 32.06 19.07 -5.25
N VAL A 431 31.02 19.58 -4.59
CA VAL A 431 30.27 18.84 -3.58
C VAL A 431 29.65 17.66 -4.34
N GLN A 432 30.37 16.54 -4.34
CA GLN A 432 29.79 15.22 -4.57
C GLN A 432 28.49 15.17 -3.77
N MET A 433 27.40 14.66 -4.36
CA MET A 433 26.13 14.57 -3.64
C MET A 433 26.39 13.94 -2.27
N SER A 434 26.23 14.75 -1.23
CA SER A 434 26.66 14.39 0.10
C SER A 434 25.93 13.11 0.50
N LYS A 435 26.67 12.15 1.04
CA LYS A 435 26.10 11.10 1.89
C LYS A 435 25.00 11.75 2.74
N THR A 436 23.78 11.21 2.73
CA THR A 436 22.69 11.64 3.63
C THR A 436 23.31 11.80 5.01
N SER A 437 23.34 13.03 5.55
CA SER A 437 24.38 13.30 6.54
C SER A 437 24.11 12.43 7.78
N GLU A 438 25.16 11.86 8.34
CA GLU A 438 25.03 10.99 9.52
C GLU A 438 24.36 11.76 10.67
N VAL A 439 24.45 13.10 10.66
CA VAL A 439 23.72 14.03 11.54
C VAL A 439 22.22 14.03 11.26
N GLU A 440 21.75 14.22 10.02
CA GLU A 440 20.31 14.23 9.70
C GLU A 440 19.62 12.90 10.05
N LEU A 441 20.27 11.77 9.77
CA LEU A 441 19.75 10.45 10.16
C LEU A 441 19.76 10.25 11.68
N LYS A 442 20.78 10.75 12.38
CA LYS A 442 20.88 10.69 13.85
C LYS A 442 19.85 11.58 14.53
N ASP A 443 19.58 12.77 13.98
CA ASP A 443 18.52 13.67 14.43
C ASP A 443 17.12 13.06 14.23
N GLU A 444 16.84 12.40 13.10
CA GLU A 444 15.58 11.66 12.92
C GLU A 444 15.47 10.46 13.86
N ILE A 445 16.55 9.71 14.08
CA ILE A 445 16.61 8.57 15.00
C ILE A 445 16.42 9.01 16.45
N ASP A 446 17.07 10.08 16.92
CA ASP A 446 16.97 10.53 18.31
C ASP A 446 15.61 11.18 18.60
N LYS A 447 15.01 11.84 17.59
CA LYS A 447 13.61 12.29 17.62
C LYS A 447 12.62 11.12 17.67
N LEU A 448 12.92 10.00 17.00
CA LEU A 448 12.17 8.75 17.13
C LEU A 448 12.39 8.06 18.49
N LYS A 449 13.61 8.07 19.06
CA LYS A 449 13.86 7.60 20.43
C LYS A 449 13.04 8.39 21.44
N GLN A 450 12.94 9.72 21.30
CA GLN A 450 12.06 10.56 22.11
C GLN A 450 10.59 10.16 21.94
N GLN A 451 10.09 9.98 20.72
CA GLN A 451 8.72 9.52 20.49
C GLN A 451 8.43 8.12 21.07
N ILE A 452 9.41 7.20 21.04
CA ILE A 452 9.30 5.88 21.67
C ILE A 452 9.30 6.00 23.20
N LEU A 453 10.10 6.91 23.77
CA LEU A 453 10.13 7.19 25.20
C LEU A 453 8.80 7.81 25.69
N GLU A 454 8.15 8.65 24.88
CA GLU A 454 6.80 9.18 25.13
C GLU A 454 5.70 8.13 24.93
N ALA A 455 5.80 7.28 23.91
CA ALA A 455 4.91 6.13 23.70
C ALA A 455 4.99 5.14 24.88
N SER A 456 6.16 4.96 25.50
CA SER A 456 6.34 4.12 26.70
C SER A 456 5.56 4.61 27.94
N LYS A 457 5.02 5.84 27.89
CA LYS A 457 4.15 6.47 28.89
C LYS A 457 2.67 6.49 28.48
N SER A 458 2.33 6.14 27.22
CA SER A 458 0.97 6.27 26.67
C SER A 458 0.50 4.99 25.97
N SER A 459 -0.42 4.27 26.62
CA SER A 459 -0.94 2.97 26.14
C SER A 459 -1.89 3.12 24.94
N THR A 460 -1.36 3.14 23.71
CA THR A 460 -2.02 2.59 22.50
C THR A 460 -1.07 2.57 21.28
N GLY A 461 -0.66 1.38 20.82
CA GLY A 461 0.05 1.19 19.54
C GLY A 461 1.33 0.35 19.68
N SER A 462 1.54 -0.64 18.80
CA SER A 462 2.67 -1.59 18.84
C SER A 462 3.89 -1.07 18.04
N PRO A 463 5.04 -0.72 18.67
CA PRO A 463 6.20 -0.15 17.97
C PRO A 463 6.94 -1.15 17.06
N GLU A 464 6.84 -2.45 17.38
CA GLU A 464 7.59 -3.55 16.76
C GLU A 464 7.55 -3.56 15.23
N ARG A 465 6.42 -3.15 14.65
CA ARG A 465 6.22 -3.15 13.20
C ARG A 465 7.14 -2.15 12.49
N GLY A 466 7.30 -0.95 13.03
CA GLY A 466 8.16 0.08 12.44
C GLY A 466 9.64 -0.32 12.49
N LEU A 467 10.10 -0.84 13.63
CA LEU A 467 11.45 -1.37 13.80
C LEU A 467 11.76 -2.49 12.80
N LYS A 468 10.82 -3.44 12.62
CA LYS A 468 10.99 -4.52 11.65
C LYS A 468 11.11 -3.99 10.21
N GLU A 469 10.23 -3.06 9.80
CA GLU A 469 10.25 -2.45 8.47
C GLU A 469 11.52 -1.60 8.22
N MET A 470 12.18 -1.08 9.26
CA MET A 470 13.50 -0.42 9.17
C MET A 470 14.67 -1.41 9.05
N ILE A 471 14.68 -2.47 9.86
CA ILE A 471 15.72 -3.53 9.81
C ILE A 471 15.73 -4.22 8.44
N GLU A 472 14.56 -4.42 7.84
CA GLU A 472 14.42 -5.04 6.52
C GLU A 472 14.97 -4.13 5.40
N LYS A 473 14.79 -2.79 5.51
CA LYS A 473 15.44 -1.83 4.61
C LYS A 473 16.96 -1.76 4.77
N LEU A 474 17.45 -1.66 6.01
CA LEU A 474 18.89 -1.56 6.27
C LEU A 474 19.65 -2.80 5.80
N LYS A 475 19.04 -3.98 5.80
CA LYS A 475 19.63 -5.18 5.19
C LYS A 475 19.79 -5.04 3.67
N ILE A 476 18.77 -4.56 2.98
CA ILE A 476 18.82 -4.31 1.53
C ILE A 476 19.89 -3.26 1.19
N GLU A 477 20.01 -2.21 2.00
CA GLU A 477 21.07 -1.20 1.84
C GLU A 477 22.47 -1.74 2.16
N LEU A 478 22.60 -2.63 3.14
CA LEU A 478 23.88 -3.27 3.49
C LEU A 478 24.32 -4.23 2.37
N ASP A 479 23.41 -5.04 1.85
CA ASP A 479 23.65 -5.93 0.72
C ASP A 479 24.08 -5.13 -0.52
N TYR A 480 23.47 -3.96 -0.77
CA TYR A 480 23.89 -3.07 -1.86
C TYR A 480 25.33 -2.56 -1.66
N GLU A 481 25.68 -2.06 -0.47
CA GLU A 481 27.03 -1.58 -0.15
C GLU A 481 28.08 -2.69 -0.24
N TYR A 482 27.75 -3.92 0.19
CA TYR A 482 28.62 -5.09 0.01
C TYR A 482 28.85 -5.44 -1.47
N ASN A 483 27.83 -5.33 -2.32
CA ASN A 483 27.99 -5.54 -3.77
C ASN A 483 28.85 -4.45 -4.42
N GLU A 484 28.68 -3.18 -4.06
CA GLU A 484 29.54 -2.10 -4.57
C GLU A 484 30.99 -2.22 -4.07
N ALA A 485 31.21 -2.66 -2.83
CA ALA A 485 32.54 -2.99 -2.32
C ALA A 485 33.19 -4.14 -3.12
N ALA A 486 32.47 -5.23 -3.38
CA ALA A 486 32.95 -6.37 -4.15
C ALA A 486 33.31 -6.01 -5.62
N LYS A 487 32.57 -5.08 -6.23
CA LYS A 487 32.92 -4.50 -7.55
C LYS A 487 34.15 -3.61 -7.49
N ALA A 488 34.23 -2.71 -6.51
CA ALA A 488 35.36 -1.80 -6.34
C ALA A 488 36.68 -2.55 -6.07
N LEU A 489 36.61 -3.70 -5.40
CA LEU A 489 37.73 -4.62 -5.15
C LEU A 489 37.97 -5.62 -6.29
N GLY A 490 37.21 -5.58 -7.39
CA GLY A 490 37.38 -6.44 -8.57
C GLY A 490 37.05 -7.92 -8.37
N MET A 491 36.34 -8.28 -7.30
CA MET A 491 36.10 -9.69 -6.92
C MET A 491 34.92 -10.34 -7.66
N GLU A 492 34.13 -9.56 -8.40
CA GLU A 492 32.95 -10.02 -9.16
C GLU A 492 33.27 -11.20 -10.11
N GLU A 493 34.43 -11.17 -10.79
CA GLU A 493 34.88 -12.28 -11.64
C GLU A 493 35.20 -13.56 -10.85
N LYS A 494 35.87 -13.43 -9.69
CA LYS A 494 36.20 -14.57 -8.80
C LYS A 494 34.93 -15.21 -8.25
N ILE A 495 34.00 -14.39 -7.77
CA ILE A 495 32.69 -14.81 -7.26
C ILE A 495 31.90 -15.53 -8.36
N MET A 496 31.90 -15.00 -9.60
CA MET A 496 31.23 -15.63 -10.74
C MET A 496 31.85 -17.00 -11.10
N MET A 497 33.18 -17.13 -11.11
CA MET A 497 33.87 -18.40 -11.36
C MET A 497 33.54 -19.47 -10.32
N VAL A 498 33.57 -19.12 -9.02
CA VAL A 498 33.20 -20.06 -7.94
C VAL A 498 31.71 -20.42 -8.01
N ARG A 499 30.83 -19.46 -8.33
CA ARG A 499 29.39 -19.70 -8.52
C ARG A 499 29.13 -20.69 -9.66
N GLU A 500 29.89 -20.63 -10.76
CA GLU A 500 29.81 -21.63 -11.81
C GLU A 500 30.27 -23.03 -11.35
N GLU A 501 31.38 -23.14 -10.60
CA GLU A 501 31.83 -24.43 -10.06
C GLU A 501 30.81 -25.05 -9.08
N VAL A 502 30.15 -24.23 -8.25
CA VAL A 502 29.05 -24.66 -7.37
C VAL A 502 27.83 -25.14 -8.17
N VAL A 503 27.49 -24.50 -9.29
CA VAL A 503 26.41 -24.97 -10.17
C VAL A 503 26.78 -26.28 -10.88
N LYS A 504 28.03 -26.42 -11.32
CA LYS A 504 28.55 -27.62 -12.02
C LYS A 504 28.68 -28.85 -11.11
N SER A 505 28.72 -28.68 -9.80
CA SER A 505 28.96 -29.76 -8.81
C SER A 505 27.72 -30.27 -8.07
N ARG A 506 26.54 -29.62 -8.21
CA ARG A 506 25.30 -30.08 -7.58
C ARG A 506 24.79 -31.40 -8.14
N ASN A 507 24.64 -32.40 -7.28
CA ASN A 507 24.04 -33.69 -7.60
C ASN A 507 22.77 -33.96 -6.77
N VAL A 508 21.95 -34.92 -7.22
CA VAL A 508 20.49 -35.03 -6.96
C VAL A 508 20.04 -35.13 -5.48
N ASN A 509 20.95 -35.36 -4.52
CA ASN A 509 20.62 -35.59 -3.10
C ASN A 509 20.95 -34.40 -2.16
N ASP A 510 21.20 -33.20 -2.68
CA ASP A 510 21.35 -31.93 -1.92
C ASP A 510 22.36 -31.95 -0.74
N GLN A 511 23.41 -32.77 -0.84
CA GLN A 511 24.57 -32.70 0.05
C GLN A 511 25.74 -31.96 -0.62
N LEU A 512 26.17 -30.84 -0.03
CA LEU A 512 27.35 -30.07 -0.43
C LEU A 512 28.63 -30.82 -0.05
N ALA A 513 29.03 -31.77 -0.90
CA ALA A 513 30.09 -32.75 -0.61
C ALA A 513 31.31 -32.63 -1.55
N HIS A 514 31.96 -31.47 -1.57
CA HIS A 514 33.37 -31.35 -1.99
C HIS A 514 34.10 -30.36 -1.07
N PRO A 515 34.98 -30.82 -0.15
CA PRO A 515 35.62 -29.92 0.82
C PRO A 515 36.45 -28.82 0.15
N ALA A 516 37.15 -29.14 -0.95
CA ALA A 516 37.91 -28.15 -1.73
C ALA A 516 37.06 -26.99 -2.32
N LEU A 517 35.75 -27.20 -2.51
CA LEU A 517 34.84 -26.12 -2.93
C LEU A 517 34.42 -25.23 -1.76
N LYS A 518 34.29 -25.80 -0.55
CA LYS A 518 34.07 -25.04 0.68
C LYS A 518 35.32 -24.23 1.03
N GLU A 519 36.50 -24.85 0.92
CA GLU A 519 37.82 -24.23 1.13
C GLU A 519 38.05 -23.06 0.15
N LYS A 520 37.72 -23.19 -1.14
CA LYS A 520 37.72 -22.08 -2.10
C LYS A 520 36.77 -20.94 -1.73
N ILE A 521 35.61 -21.25 -1.16
CA ILE A 521 34.63 -20.23 -0.74
C ILE A 521 35.13 -19.50 0.50
N GLU A 522 35.70 -20.23 1.46
CA GLU A 522 36.28 -19.65 2.68
C GLU A 522 37.48 -18.77 2.34
N GLN A 523 38.42 -19.23 1.50
CA GLN A 523 39.54 -18.40 1.01
C GLN A 523 39.09 -17.11 0.29
N LEU A 524 37.96 -17.12 -0.41
CA LEU A 524 37.43 -15.95 -1.12
C LEU A 524 36.69 -14.99 -0.15
N ILE A 525 36.07 -15.53 0.91
CA ILE A 525 35.53 -14.73 2.02
C ILE A 525 36.68 -14.06 2.78
N ASP A 526 37.71 -14.81 3.15
CA ASP A 526 38.89 -14.30 3.84
C ASP A 526 39.58 -13.19 3.01
N GLU A 527 39.81 -13.42 1.72
CA GLU A 527 40.38 -12.41 0.81
C GLU A 527 39.49 -11.14 0.74
N PHE A 528 38.17 -11.30 0.75
CA PHE A 528 37.22 -10.19 0.71
C PHE A 528 37.18 -9.41 2.02
N GLU A 529 37.20 -10.08 3.18
CA GLU A 529 37.22 -9.42 4.50
C GLU A 529 38.54 -8.70 4.77
N ASP A 530 39.69 -9.29 4.40
CA ASP A 530 41.01 -8.61 4.45
C ASP A 530 41.07 -7.39 3.51
N SER A 531 40.43 -7.48 2.34
CA SER A 531 40.39 -6.38 1.36
C SER A 531 39.36 -5.30 1.68
N LEU A 532 38.35 -5.60 2.51
CA LEU A 532 37.20 -4.74 2.80
C LEU A 532 37.57 -3.33 3.30
N PRO A 533 38.59 -3.13 4.17
CA PRO A 533 39.01 -1.80 4.61
C PRO A 533 39.57 -0.91 3.50
N SER A 534 39.96 -1.50 2.35
CA SER A 534 40.45 -0.76 1.17
C SER A 534 39.31 -0.30 0.25
N ALA A 535 38.06 -0.70 0.49
CA ALA A 535 36.92 -0.32 -0.34
C ALA A 535 36.52 1.16 -0.11
N PRO A 536 36.22 1.94 -1.17
CA PRO A 536 35.93 3.37 -1.04
C PRO A 536 34.65 3.69 -0.24
N ASN A 537 33.74 2.72 -0.10
CA ASN A 537 32.51 2.83 0.69
C ASN A 537 32.62 2.20 2.09
N TYR A 538 33.78 1.66 2.50
CA TYR A 538 33.97 0.96 3.78
C TYR A 538 33.43 1.72 5.01
N SER A 539 33.64 3.03 5.07
CA SER A 539 33.09 3.90 6.13
C SER A 539 31.55 3.84 6.23
N SER A 540 30.84 3.86 5.09
CA SER A 540 29.37 3.79 5.02
C SER A 540 28.86 2.38 5.29
N LEU A 541 29.60 1.36 4.81
CA LEU A 541 29.33 -0.05 5.06
C LEU A 541 29.37 -0.37 6.57
N MET A 542 30.43 0.04 7.27
CA MET A 542 30.58 -0.17 8.71
C MET A 542 29.52 0.59 9.50
N TYR A 543 29.29 1.88 9.21
CA TYR A 543 28.22 2.65 9.85
C TYR A 543 26.83 1.99 9.70
N LYS A 544 26.49 1.49 8.51
CA LYS A 544 25.24 0.74 8.27
C LYS A 544 25.22 -0.62 8.97
N ARG A 545 26.35 -1.34 9.03
CA ARG A 545 26.50 -2.62 9.74
C ARG A 545 26.25 -2.45 11.24
N ASP A 546 26.83 -1.41 11.83
CA ASP A 546 26.70 -1.13 13.27
C ASP A 546 25.31 -0.58 13.61
N MET A 547 24.73 0.30 12.77
CA MET A 547 23.32 0.71 12.89
C MET A 547 22.35 -0.48 12.77
N LEU A 548 22.60 -1.41 11.85
CA LEU A 548 21.80 -2.64 11.72
C LEU A 548 21.95 -3.55 12.93
N ASN A 549 23.17 -3.68 13.48
CA ASN A 549 23.43 -4.41 14.72
C ASN A 549 22.65 -3.79 15.89
N ASP A 550 22.72 -2.47 16.06
CA ASP A 550 22.07 -1.77 17.17
C ASP A 550 20.54 -1.77 17.06
N LEU A 551 19.98 -1.61 15.87
CA LEU A 551 18.54 -1.78 15.66
C LEU A 551 18.09 -3.23 15.83
N SER A 552 18.93 -4.22 15.46
CA SER A 552 18.63 -5.63 15.73
C SER A 552 18.67 -5.95 17.23
N LYS A 553 19.67 -5.44 17.96
CA LYS A 553 19.73 -5.48 19.44
C LYS A 553 18.46 -4.86 20.04
N ALA A 554 18.06 -3.67 19.58
CA ALA A 554 16.88 -2.96 20.06
C ALA A 554 15.55 -3.67 19.74
N PHE A 555 15.45 -4.34 18.60
CA PHE A 555 14.27 -5.14 18.23
C PHE A 555 14.17 -6.44 19.02
N ASP A 556 15.29 -7.13 19.26
CA ASP A 556 15.31 -8.27 20.18
C ASP A 556 15.11 -7.82 21.63
N PHE A 557 15.50 -6.61 22.01
CA PHE A 557 15.09 -5.96 23.27
C PHE A 557 13.58 -5.78 23.36
N SER A 558 12.95 -5.26 22.28
CA SER A 558 11.50 -5.08 22.21
C SER A 558 10.74 -6.41 22.38
N LYS A 559 11.33 -7.53 21.96
CA LYS A 559 10.77 -8.88 22.19
C LYS A 559 11.11 -9.48 23.56
N LYS A 560 12.28 -9.16 24.11
CA LYS A 560 12.76 -9.65 25.41
C LYS A 560 12.27 -8.82 26.59
N SER A 561 11.60 -7.70 26.34
CA SER A 561 10.88 -6.92 27.34
C SER A 561 9.42 -7.40 27.38
N PRO A 562 9.06 -8.41 28.21
CA PRO A 562 7.66 -8.72 28.45
C PRO A 562 6.99 -7.48 29.05
N GLY A 563 5.69 -7.28 28.79
CA GLY A 563 5.04 -6.01 29.06
C GLY A 563 5.14 -5.59 30.53
N LYS A 564 5.04 -4.27 30.81
CA LYS A 564 5.03 -3.73 32.19
C LYS A 564 3.98 -4.39 33.13
N ALA A 565 2.98 -5.08 32.56
CA ALA A 565 2.09 -5.98 33.31
C ALA A 565 2.77 -7.32 33.62
N ASP A 566 3.18 -8.06 32.59
CA ASP A 566 3.77 -9.41 32.66
C ASP A 566 5.01 -9.47 33.56
N LEU A 567 5.97 -8.55 33.36
CA LEU A 567 7.22 -8.48 34.13
C LEU A 567 6.94 -8.13 35.61
N LYS A 568 5.90 -7.32 35.87
CA LYS A 568 5.46 -7.02 37.24
C LYS A 568 4.73 -8.20 37.89
N SER A 569 3.97 -9.00 37.13
CA SER A 569 3.39 -10.25 37.65
C SER A 569 4.46 -11.32 37.91
N GLU A 570 5.46 -11.48 37.04
CA GLU A 570 6.56 -12.43 37.24
C GLU A 570 7.38 -12.05 38.48
N ILE A 571 7.80 -10.78 38.62
CA ILE A 571 8.53 -10.31 39.82
C ILE A 571 7.68 -10.48 41.09
N ASN A 572 6.39 -10.12 41.06
CA ASN A 572 5.50 -10.31 42.22
C ASN A 572 5.29 -11.80 42.55
N GLN A 573 5.27 -12.68 41.54
CA GLN A 573 5.19 -14.13 41.74
C GLN A 573 6.49 -14.67 42.35
N ARG A 574 7.67 -14.31 41.83
CA ARG A 574 8.96 -14.74 42.38
C ARG A 574 9.21 -14.21 43.79
N PHE A 575 8.82 -12.98 44.07
CA PHE A 575 8.84 -12.44 45.44
C PHE A 575 7.93 -13.25 46.38
N LYS A 576 6.74 -13.65 45.92
CA LYS A 576 5.83 -14.51 46.71
C LYS A 576 6.39 -15.94 46.88
N GLU A 577 7.01 -16.51 45.85
CA GLU A 577 7.71 -17.81 45.94
C GLU A 577 8.90 -17.76 46.91
N LEU A 578 9.62 -16.64 46.99
CA LEU A 578 10.71 -16.42 47.94
C LEU A 578 10.21 -16.33 49.39
N VAL A 579 9.16 -15.54 49.64
CA VAL A 579 8.56 -15.36 50.99
C VAL A 579 7.85 -16.63 51.49
N GLU A 580 7.32 -17.47 50.59
CA GLU A 580 6.71 -18.76 50.94
C GLU A 580 7.71 -19.92 51.07
N ARG A 581 9.03 -19.70 50.88
CA ARG A 581 10.04 -20.73 51.18
C ARG A 581 10.00 -21.09 52.67
N PRO A 582 10.12 -22.38 53.04
CA PRO A 582 9.85 -22.84 54.40
C PRO A 582 10.85 -22.31 55.45
N ASP A 583 12.08 -22.01 55.06
CA ASP A 583 13.13 -21.42 55.89
C ASP A 583 12.90 -19.92 56.14
N VAL A 584 12.68 -19.13 55.08
CA VAL A 584 12.32 -17.71 55.18
C VAL A 584 11.02 -17.54 55.98
N LYS A 585 10.02 -18.39 55.71
CA LYS A 585 8.74 -18.40 56.41
C LYS A 585 8.89 -18.77 57.89
N GLN A 586 9.73 -19.74 58.25
CA GLN A 586 10.05 -20.04 59.65
C GLN A 586 10.76 -18.88 60.35
N LYS A 587 11.70 -18.18 59.70
CA LYS A 587 12.33 -16.96 60.25
C LYS A 587 11.29 -15.86 60.50
N ILE A 588 10.36 -15.65 59.56
CA ILE A 588 9.27 -14.67 59.71
C ILE A 588 8.27 -15.08 60.80
N GLU A 589 7.87 -16.35 60.88
CA GLU A 589 6.91 -16.83 61.89
C GLU A 589 7.51 -16.83 63.30
N THR A 590 8.81 -17.14 63.46
CA THR A 590 9.52 -17.01 64.74
C THR A 590 9.68 -15.55 65.17
N LEU A 591 10.04 -14.62 64.28
CA LEU A 591 10.00 -13.18 64.58
C LEU A 591 8.59 -12.71 64.95
N LYS A 592 7.55 -13.18 64.25
CA LYS A 592 6.15 -12.81 64.53
C LYS A 592 5.67 -13.35 65.88
N ALA A 593 6.19 -14.50 66.32
CA ALA A 593 6.00 -15.03 67.66
C ALA A 593 6.78 -14.23 68.73
N GLU A 594 8.03 -13.83 68.49
CA GLU A 594 8.78 -12.92 69.38
C GLU A 594 8.08 -11.56 69.52
N LEU A 595 7.53 -11.01 68.43
CA LEU A 595 6.74 -9.77 68.46
C LEU A 595 5.44 -9.93 69.27
N SER A 596 4.73 -11.05 69.08
CA SER A 596 3.48 -11.36 69.79
C SER A 596 3.70 -11.57 71.30
N ASN A 597 4.86 -12.13 71.68
CA ASN A 597 5.22 -12.38 73.08
C ASN A 597 5.86 -11.17 73.78
N SER A 598 6.32 -10.15 73.04
CA SER A 598 6.96 -8.95 73.62
C SER A 598 5.98 -7.78 73.85
N GLY A 599 4.79 -7.80 73.26
CA GLY A 599 3.68 -6.91 73.62
C GLY A 599 3.85 -5.43 73.23
N VAL A 600 4.78 -5.10 72.32
CA VAL A 600 5.04 -3.73 71.86
C VAL A 600 4.34 -3.47 70.52
N THR A 601 3.65 -2.33 70.39
CA THR A 601 2.84 -1.99 69.20
C THR A 601 3.60 -1.28 68.08
N ASP A 602 4.83 -0.80 68.31
CA ASP A 602 5.71 -0.23 67.27
C ASP A 602 7.10 -0.89 67.35
N VAL A 603 7.51 -1.54 66.27
CA VAL A 603 8.78 -2.28 66.15
C VAL A 603 10.00 -1.35 66.35
N ARG A 604 9.85 -0.06 66.06
CA ARG A 604 10.93 0.94 66.17
C ARG A 604 11.37 1.20 67.61
N SER A 605 10.57 0.82 68.61
CA SER A 605 10.84 1.12 70.02
C SER A 605 11.76 0.12 70.74
N ASN A 606 12.08 -1.03 70.13
CA ASN A 606 13.00 -2.02 70.72
C ASN A 606 14.23 -2.22 69.80
N PRO A 607 15.44 -1.83 70.22
CA PRO A 607 16.62 -1.85 69.35
C PRO A 607 17.03 -3.27 68.91
N GLU A 608 16.97 -4.28 69.78
CA GLU A 608 17.38 -5.66 69.41
C GLU A 608 16.43 -6.28 68.37
N LEU A 609 15.12 -6.03 68.51
CA LEU A 609 14.12 -6.47 67.53
C LEU A 609 14.24 -5.69 66.22
N ASN A 610 14.48 -4.39 66.29
CA ASN A 610 14.67 -3.55 65.10
C ASN A 610 15.98 -3.90 64.36
N GLU A 611 17.05 -4.28 65.07
CA GLU A 611 18.29 -4.80 64.48
C GLU A 611 18.09 -6.19 63.84
N LYS A 612 17.41 -7.12 64.52
CA LYS A 612 17.00 -8.41 63.94
C LYS A 612 16.19 -8.23 62.64
N VAL A 613 15.22 -7.31 62.64
CA VAL A 613 14.37 -7.00 61.48
C VAL A 613 15.16 -6.30 60.38
N ALA A 614 16.04 -5.35 60.70
CA ALA A 614 16.91 -4.71 59.72
C ALA A 614 17.88 -5.71 59.07
N LYS A 615 18.45 -6.62 59.87
CA LYS A 615 19.32 -7.69 59.38
C LYS A 615 18.57 -8.65 58.45
N LEU A 616 17.37 -9.08 58.83
CA LEU A 616 16.54 -9.93 57.97
C LEU A 616 16.00 -9.20 56.73
N SER A 617 15.77 -7.88 56.78
CA SER A 617 15.56 -7.09 55.56
C SER A 617 16.79 -7.16 54.67
N SER A 618 18.00 -6.88 55.19
CA SER A 618 19.22 -6.90 54.36
C SER A 618 19.54 -8.28 53.79
N GLU A 619 19.23 -9.35 54.53
CA GLU A 619 19.38 -10.74 54.07
C GLU A 619 18.39 -11.03 52.94
N LEU A 620 17.11 -10.67 53.09
CA LEU A 620 16.08 -10.81 52.06
C LEU A 620 16.32 -9.91 50.84
N ASP A 621 16.79 -8.68 51.05
CA ASP A 621 17.14 -7.71 50.00
C ASP A 621 18.36 -8.23 49.21
N SER A 622 19.29 -8.95 49.83
CA SER A 622 20.40 -9.63 49.13
C SER A 622 19.93 -10.86 48.33
N GLU A 623 19.15 -11.78 48.90
CA GLU A 623 18.61 -12.92 48.13
C GLU A 623 17.70 -12.45 46.98
N PHE A 624 16.94 -11.37 47.18
CA PHE A 624 16.10 -10.79 46.14
C PHE A 624 16.93 -10.07 45.07
N LYS A 625 18.07 -9.45 45.42
CA LYS A 625 19.05 -8.95 44.45
C LYS A 625 19.59 -10.10 43.58
N ASP A 626 20.04 -11.20 44.19
CA ASP A 626 20.55 -12.37 43.46
C ASP A 626 19.49 -12.96 42.51
N VAL A 627 18.22 -12.99 42.94
CA VAL A 627 17.09 -13.40 42.09
C VAL A 627 16.87 -12.41 40.92
N LEU A 628 16.98 -11.10 41.14
CA LEU A 628 16.86 -10.09 40.07
C LEU A 628 18.05 -10.15 39.09
N GLU A 629 19.26 -10.39 39.57
CA GLU A 629 20.43 -10.60 38.72
C GLU A 629 20.34 -11.92 37.93
N SER A 630 19.75 -12.97 38.49
CA SER A 630 19.42 -14.21 37.76
C SER A 630 18.40 -14.00 36.62
N LEU A 631 17.60 -12.93 36.69
CA LEU A 631 16.68 -12.46 35.65
C LEU A 631 17.32 -11.41 34.70
N GLY A 632 18.59 -11.05 34.92
CA GLY A 632 19.35 -10.12 34.08
C GLY A 632 19.14 -8.63 34.41
N LEU A 633 18.77 -8.29 35.65
CA LEU A 633 18.55 -6.91 36.11
C LEU A 633 19.61 -6.49 37.14
N TYR A 634 20.19 -5.31 36.97
CA TYR A 634 21.26 -4.76 37.83
C TYR A 634 20.76 -3.53 38.62
N VAL A 635 21.38 -3.24 39.78
CA VAL A 635 20.89 -2.23 40.74
C VAL A 635 22.01 -1.26 41.15
N VAL A 636 21.73 0.05 41.10
CA VAL A 636 22.69 1.16 41.31
C VAL A 636 22.71 1.64 42.78
N PRO A 637 23.86 2.08 43.35
CA PRO A 637 23.95 2.55 44.74
C PRO A 637 23.09 3.78 45.08
N SER A 638 22.78 3.96 46.37
CA SER A 638 21.73 4.87 46.83
C SER A 638 22.09 6.36 46.92
N GLU A 639 23.38 6.72 47.00
CA GLU A 639 23.79 8.08 47.39
C GLU A 639 23.55 9.13 46.30
N ALA A 640 23.65 8.76 45.02
CA ALA A 640 23.34 9.64 43.90
C ALA A 640 21.85 10.10 43.90
N LYS A 641 20.93 9.23 44.35
CA LYS A 641 19.49 9.57 44.44
C LYS A 641 19.23 10.73 45.41
N ALA A 642 19.95 10.75 46.54
CA ALA A 642 19.76 11.76 47.58
C ALA A 642 20.13 13.18 47.12
N LYS A 643 21.19 13.32 46.30
CA LYS A 643 21.59 14.61 45.70
C LYS A 643 20.57 15.11 44.69
N LEU A 644 20.08 14.22 43.81
CA LEU A 644 19.08 14.55 42.80
C LEU A 644 17.75 15.04 43.43
N ASP A 645 17.30 14.38 44.49
CA ASP A 645 16.09 14.78 45.24
C ASP A 645 16.27 16.06 46.08
N ALA A 646 17.49 16.58 46.25
CA ALA A 646 17.72 17.93 46.79
C ALA A 646 17.59 19.00 45.69
N PHE A 647 18.24 18.81 44.55
CA PHE A 647 18.17 19.73 43.40
C PHE A 647 16.74 19.93 42.89
N ASN A 648 15.96 18.84 42.80
CA ASN A 648 14.55 18.87 42.41
C ASN A 648 13.66 19.73 43.35
N ARG A 649 14.07 19.94 44.61
CA ARG A 649 13.38 20.85 45.54
C ARG A 649 13.79 22.31 45.33
N GLU A 650 15.07 22.58 45.05
CA GLU A 650 15.59 23.92 44.78
C GLU A 650 14.96 24.51 43.50
N VAL A 651 14.98 23.76 42.38
CA VAL A 651 14.35 24.14 41.10
C VAL A 651 12.87 24.52 41.30
N LYS A 652 12.15 23.78 42.13
CA LYS A 652 10.73 24.02 42.40
C LYS A 652 10.49 25.34 43.16
N MET A 653 11.38 25.74 44.06
CA MET A 653 11.28 27.03 44.74
C MET A 653 11.55 28.20 43.79
N THR A 654 12.55 28.09 42.92
CA THR A 654 12.84 29.14 41.92
C THR A 654 11.66 29.38 40.98
N ILE A 655 10.98 28.30 40.53
CA ILE A 655 9.77 28.40 39.70
C ILE A 655 8.63 29.11 40.45
N ASP A 656 8.38 28.75 41.71
CA ASP A 656 7.33 29.37 42.53
C ASP A 656 7.57 30.88 42.75
N ASP A 657 8.82 31.34 42.86
CA ASP A 657 9.14 32.76 43.03
C ASP A 657 9.13 33.55 41.71
N VAL A 658 9.54 32.95 40.59
CA VAL A 658 9.35 33.53 39.25
C VAL A 658 7.86 33.79 38.97
N VAL A 659 6.98 32.85 39.35
CA VAL A 659 5.52 32.97 39.19
C VAL A 659 4.91 34.06 40.09
N LYS A 660 5.57 34.44 41.20
CA LYS A 660 5.14 35.54 42.09
C LYS A 660 5.66 36.91 41.65
N SER A 661 6.56 36.99 40.67
CA SER A 661 7.13 38.27 40.21
C SER A 661 6.05 39.26 39.74
N SER A 662 6.21 40.53 40.11
CA SER A 662 5.23 41.60 39.82
C SER A 662 4.95 41.71 38.33
N ASP A 663 5.99 41.65 37.52
CA ASP A 663 5.94 42.08 36.12
C ASP A 663 5.27 41.02 35.24
N LEU A 664 5.50 39.74 35.55
CA LEU A 664 4.79 38.64 34.90
C LEU A 664 3.31 38.65 35.26
N LYS A 665 2.99 38.85 36.55
CA LYS A 665 1.61 38.92 37.04
C LYS A 665 0.85 40.09 36.40
N ASN A 666 1.44 41.28 36.37
CA ASN A 666 0.85 42.49 35.78
C ASN A 666 0.57 42.29 34.28
N LYS A 667 1.50 41.71 33.52
CA LYS A 667 1.29 41.39 32.09
C LYS A 667 0.18 40.35 31.87
N ILE A 668 0.06 39.36 32.75
CA ILE A 668 -1.02 38.35 32.70
C ILE A 668 -2.38 38.96 33.06
N GLU A 669 -2.45 39.90 33.99
CA GLU A 669 -3.69 40.62 34.31
C GLU A 669 -4.11 41.59 33.20
N LEU A 670 -3.17 42.29 32.55
CA LEU A 670 -3.41 43.08 31.34
C LEU A 670 -3.97 42.22 30.19
N LEU A 671 -3.35 41.07 29.89
CA LEU A 671 -3.84 40.15 28.87
C LEU A 671 -5.26 39.63 29.17
N LYS A 672 -5.56 39.32 30.43
CA LYS A 672 -6.91 38.92 30.87
C LYS A 672 -7.93 40.05 30.70
N ALA A 673 -7.57 41.29 31.04
CA ALA A 673 -8.43 42.45 30.87
C ALA A 673 -8.74 42.73 29.38
N GLU A 674 -7.74 42.58 28.50
CA GLU A 674 -7.92 42.77 27.05
C GLU A 674 -8.82 41.68 26.44
N VAL A 675 -8.60 40.42 26.80
CA VAL A 675 -9.46 39.29 26.37
C VAL A 675 -10.90 39.45 26.89
N ALA A 676 -11.08 39.88 28.14
CA ALA A 676 -12.40 40.15 28.70
C ALA A 676 -13.11 41.33 28.00
N ARG A 677 -12.36 42.34 27.55
CA ARG A 677 -12.88 43.51 26.82
C ARG A 677 -13.29 43.18 25.38
N ALA A 678 -12.64 42.23 24.73
CA ALA A 678 -12.89 41.88 23.32
C ALA A 678 -14.04 40.87 23.11
N GLY A 679 -14.40 40.10 24.14
CA GLY A 679 -15.55 39.19 24.12
C GLY A 679 -15.46 38.02 23.13
N ASN A 680 -16.60 37.42 22.79
CA ASN A 680 -16.67 36.21 21.95
C ASN A 680 -16.46 36.48 20.44
N THR A 681 -16.45 37.75 20.01
CA THR A 681 -16.27 38.17 18.61
C THR A 681 -15.39 39.42 18.55
N PRO A 682 -14.06 39.28 18.72
CA PRO A 682 -13.13 40.40 18.68
C PRO A 682 -13.07 41.04 17.29
N ASP A 683 -12.88 42.36 17.24
CA ASP A 683 -12.47 43.06 16.04
C ASP A 683 -10.96 42.83 15.73
N GLU A 684 -10.51 43.19 14.53
CA GLU A 684 -9.12 42.95 14.12
C GLU A 684 -8.10 43.73 14.97
N GLU A 685 -8.48 44.90 15.49
CA GLU A 685 -7.60 45.72 16.34
C GLU A 685 -7.41 45.11 17.73
N SER A 686 -8.48 44.67 18.40
CA SER A 686 -8.39 43.96 19.67
C SER A 686 -7.70 42.60 19.51
N ARG A 687 -7.94 41.91 18.39
CA ARG A 687 -7.26 40.66 18.08
C ARG A 687 -5.75 40.84 17.99
N SER A 688 -5.28 41.85 17.26
CA SER A 688 -3.85 42.13 17.11
C SER A 688 -3.19 42.51 18.44
N LYS A 689 -3.91 43.23 19.32
CA LYS A 689 -3.45 43.56 20.67
C LYS A 689 -3.33 42.33 21.59
N ILE A 690 -4.31 41.42 21.53
CA ILE A 690 -4.27 40.16 22.28
C ILE A 690 -3.12 39.27 21.78
N GLU A 691 -2.93 39.14 20.46
CA GLU A 691 -1.84 38.33 19.88
C GLU A 691 -0.45 38.91 20.23
N ALA A 692 -0.30 40.24 20.31
CA ALA A 692 0.94 40.89 20.78
C ALA A 692 1.21 40.67 22.29
N LEU A 693 0.24 40.94 23.16
CA LEU A 693 0.40 40.74 24.62
C LEU A 693 0.64 39.27 24.99
N ALA A 694 0.09 38.32 24.22
CA ALA A 694 0.36 36.89 24.36
C ALA A 694 1.79 36.51 23.94
N ALA A 695 2.40 37.22 22.97
CA ALA A 695 3.79 37.03 22.61
C ALA A 695 4.74 37.58 23.69
N GLU A 696 4.50 38.79 24.20
CA GLU A 696 5.32 39.41 25.25
C GLU A 696 5.31 38.63 26.58
N THR A 697 4.14 38.12 26.99
CA THR A 697 4.04 37.25 28.18
C THR A 697 4.81 35.95 27.98
N LYS A 698 4.72 35.34 26.80
CA LYS A 698 5.47 34.10 26.48
C LYS A 698 6.98 34.32 26.44
N GLN A 699 7.44 35.46 25.94
CA GLN A 699 8.87 35.82 25.94
C GLN A 699 9.39 36.01 27.37
N ALA A 700 8.70 36.78 28.21
CA ALA A 700 9.11 37.01 29.60
C ALA A 700 9.19 35.72 30.43
N ILE A 701 8.30 34.74 30.17
CA ILE A 701 8.38 33.38 30.76
C ILE A 701 9.66 32.67 30.32
N ALA A 702 9.98 32.69 29.02
CA ALA A 702 11.16 32.02 28.49
C ALA A 702 12.49 32.64 28.98
N GLU A 703 12.54 33.96 29.12
CA GLU A 703 13.68 34.69 29.69
C GLU A 703 13.87 34.36 31.18
N SER A 704 12.78 34.29 31.95
CA SER A 704 12.82 33.98 33.39
C SER A 704 13.22 32.52 33.69
N ILE A 705 12.94 31.58 32.79
CA ILE A 705 13.26 30.15 32.94
C ILE A 705 14.71 29.84 32.50
N ASN A 706 15.29 30.66 31.61
CA ASN A 706 16.67 30.51 31.14
C ASN A 706 17.73 31.17 32.05
N SER A 707 17.51 31.18 33.37
CA SER A 707 18.53 31.68 34.31
C SER A 707 19.76 30.76 34.31
N THR A 708 20.95 31.35 34.11
CA THR A 708 22.20 30.59 33.93
C THR A 708 22.57 29.75 35.15
N GLU A 709 22.33 30.27 36.35
CA GLU A 709 22.67 29.63 37.63
C GLU A 709 22.02 28.25 37.83
N LEU A 710 20.76 28.06 37.38
CA LEU A 710 20.10 26.75 37.45
C LEU A 710 20.69 25.76 36.44
N LYS A 711 21.15 26.25 35.30
CA LYS A 711 21.70 25.42 34.23
C LYS A 711 23.12 24.96 34.57
N GLU A 712 23.95 25.86 35.08
CA GLU A 712 25.31 25.56 35.55
C GLU A 712 25.29 24.55 36.70
N LYS A 713 24.37 24.70 37.67
CA LYS A 713 24.15 23.70 38.74
C LYS A 713 23.69 22.34 38.21
N HIS A 714 22.86 22.31 37.17
CA HIS A 714 22.44 21.05 36.54
C HIS A 714 23.61 20.35 35.85
N GLU A 715 24.41 21.10 35.09
CA GLU A 715 25.59 20.58 34.38
C GLU A 715 26.68 20.08 35.37
N MET A 716 26.88 20.76 36.52
CA MET A 716 27.73 20.26 37.61
C MET A 716 27.23 18.93 38.22
N LEU A 717 25.93 18.81 38.51
CA LEU A 717 25.36 17.57 39.06
C LEU A 717 25.43 16.40 38.07
N VAL A 718 25.28 16.68 36.77
CA VAL A 718 25.47 15.67 35.72
C VAL A 718 26.93 15.21 35.66
N ALA A 719 27.90 16.12 35.78
CA ALA A 719 29.32 15.75 35.84
C ALA A 719 29.65 14.89 37.07
N GLU A 720 29.19 15.29 38.26
CA GLU A 720 29.42 14.56 39.52
C GLU A 720 28.78 13.16 39.52
N MET A 721 27.63 12.99 38.84
CA MET A 721 27.00 11.69 38.62
C MET A 721 27.72 10.82 37.57
N ILE A 722 28.54 11.41 36.69
CA ILE A 722 29.37 10.67 35.73
C ILE A 722 30.66 10.18 36.42
N GLU A 723 31.34 11.03 37.20
CA GLU A 723 32.51 10.60 37.98
C GLU A 723 32.18 9.43 38.93
N ALA A 724 31.05 9.51 39.64
CA ALA A 724 30.55 8.46 40.52
C ALA A 724 30.16 7.15 39.81
N ALA A 725 30.07 7.12 38.48
CA ALA A 725 29.92 5.90 37.69
C ALA A 725 31.29 5.31 37.30
N THR A 726 32.27 6.16 37.01
CA THR A 726 33.60 5.73 36.51
C THR A 726 34.52 5.10 37.57
N GLU A 727 34.29 5.31 38.87
CA GLU A 727 35.06 4.64 39.94
C GLU A 727 34.79 3.12 40.06
N SER A 728 34.09 2.50 39.09
CA SER A 728 33.75 1.07 39.06
C SER A 728 34.27 0.30 37.83
N GLU A 729 35.15 0.89 37.01
CA GLU A 729 35.67 0.30 35.77
C GLU A 729 36.83 -0.71 35.96
N ASP A 730 36.69 -1.73 36.82
CA ASP A 730 37.75 -2.74 37.05
C ASP A 730 37.29 -4.21 36.95
N ASP A 731 36.28 -4.50 36.10
CA ASP A 731 36.01 -5.87 35.59
C ASP A 731 35.30 -5.87 34.21
N GLN A 732 36.04 -5.59 33.13
CA GLN A 732 35.48 -5.54 31.76
C GLN A 732 35.27 -6.94 31.13
N SER A 733 34.20 -7.64 31.53
CA SER A 733 33.48 -8.51 30.58
C SER A 733 31.98 -8.67 30.92
N LYS A 734 31.12 -8.48 29.92
CA LYS A 734 29.63 -8.46 29.99
C LYS A 734 29.03 -7.24 30.72
N LEU A 735 28.89 -6.11 30.03
CA LEU A 735 27.76 -5.19 30.24
C LEU A 735 27.68 -4.17 29.08
N HIS A 736 26.48 -3.95 28.56
CA HIS A 736 26.05 -2.66 28.01
C HIS A 736 24.52 -2.59 27.98
N ASP A 737 23.99 -1.98 29.04
CA ASP A 737 22.69 -1.31 29.17
C ASP A 737 21.38 -2.07 28.86
N SER A 738 20.92 -2.79 29.88
CA SER A 738 19.51 -2.86 30.27
C SER A 738 19.21 -1.96 31.47
N GLN A 739 19.27 -0.63 31.30
CA GLN A 739 18.88 0.31 32.37
C GLN A 739 17.35 0.48 32.45
N VAL A 740 16.75 -0.06 33.51
CA VAL A 740 15.34 0.14 33.86
C VAL A 740 15.24 0.63 35.31
N ASN A 741 14.96 1.92 35.49
CA ASN A 741 14.76 2.50 36.83
C ASN A 741 13.47 1.99 37.48
N VAL A 742 13.60 1.11 38.48
CA VAL A 742 12.48 0.57 39.28
C VAL A 742 12.49 1.21 40.68
N ASN A 743 11.48 2.02 40.98
CA ASN A 743 11.43 2.76 42.26
C ASN A 743 10.84 1.89 43.40
N LEU A 744 11.70 1.12 44.05
CA LEU A 744 11.37 0.09 45.07
C LEU A 744 10.54 0.59 46.26
N GLU A 745 10.56 1.89 46.58
CA GLU A 745 9.78 2.47 47.69
C GLU A 745 8.26 2.29 47.50
N THR A 746 7.78 2.18 46.25
CA THR A 746 6.35 2.07 45.92
C THR A 746 5.68 0.74 46.29
N ASN A 747 6.45 -0.26 46.74
CA ASN A 747 5.92 -1.53 47.28
C ASN A 747 5.88 -1.58 48.82
N ARG A 748 6.32 -0.52 49.54
CA ARG A 748 6.32 -0.48 51.01
C ARG A 748 4.95 -0.11 51.60
N SER A 749 3.94 -0.92 51.32
CA SER A 749 2.62 -0.89 51.96
C SER A 749 2.33 -2.21 52.66
N PHE A 750 2.95 -2.43 53.82
CA PHE A 750 2.54 -3.49 54.74
C PHE A 750 1.25 -3.08 55.46
N THR A 751 0.27 -3.99 55.46
CA THR A 751 -0.89 -4.03 56.37
C THR A 751 -0.66 -5.13 57.40
#